data_AF-A0AAY4BY93-F1
#
_entry.id   AF-A0AAY4BY93-F1
#
_cell.length_a   1.000
_cell.length_b   1.000
_cell.length_c   1.000
_cell.angle_alpha   90.00
_cell.angle_beta   90.00
_cell.angle_gamma   90.00
#
_symmetry.space_group_name_H-M   'P 1'
#
loop_
_entity.id
_entity.type
_entity.pdbx_description
1 polymer ?
#
loop_
_entity_poly.entity_id
_entity_poly.type
_entity_poly.pdbx_seq_one_letter_code
_entity_poly.pdbx_strand_id
1 'polypeptide(L)'
;MAELRAAADGRKKGGLSGGLAQPAGWQSLLSFTVLFLAWLAGFSSRLFAVIRFESIIHEFDPWFNYRSTHYLTTNGFYEFLNWFDERAWYPLGRIVGGTVYPGLMVTAGLIHYVLSVLHVTIHIRDVCVFLAPVFSGLTAISTFLLTRELWNQGAGLLAACFIAIVPGYISRSVAGSFDNEGIAIFALQFTYFLWVKSIKTGSMFWTVGCCLSYFYMVSAWGGYVFIINLIPLHVFVLLLMQRFSRRVYIAYSTFYIVGLVLSMQIPFVGFQPIRTSEHMAAAGVFALLQAYAFLQYLRDRLTRQERQALFYLGVSSAALLVFLTVIYLSCIGCIAPWSGRFYSLWDTGYAKIHIPIIASVSEHQPTTWVSFFFDLHILVCTFPAGLWFCIKNINDERVFVALYAISAVYFAGVMVRLMLTLTPVVCMLSAIAFSSVFERYLGDDMKRENPPTDDSSDDDDKRNSGNLYDKAGKVRKHVSEQEKAEEGLGPNIKSIVTMLMLMLLMMFAVHCTWVTSNAYSSPSVVLASYNHDGSRNILDDFREAYYWLRQNTDEHARVMSWWDYGYQIAGMANRTTLVDNNTWNNSHIALVGKAMSSNESTAYEIMRSLDVDYVLIIFGGVIGYSGDDINKFLWMVRIAEGEHPKDIRLDFRTPPGFDRTRNTEIGNKDIKFKHLEEAFTSEHWLVRIYKVRKLENREPLDHKIRSSSVNNKHLFSSNKLHLKRGKKLSKK
;
A
#
# COMPACT_ATOMS: atom_id res chain seq x y z
N MET A 1 -4.35 72.60 17.44
CA MET A 1 -5.04 72.71 16.13
C MET A 1 -4.06 72.81 14.94
N ALA A 2 -2.85 72.23 15.02
CA ALA A 2 -1.91 72.16 13.88
C ALA A 2 -1.55 70.72 13.48
N GLU A 3 -1.58 69.76 14.42
CA GLU A 3 -1.19 68.36 14.16
C GLU A 3 -2.27 67.51 13.48
N LEU A 4 -3.55 67.93 13.52
CA LEU A 4 -4.67 67.22 12.88
C LEU A 4 -4.80 67.45 11.36
N ARG A 5 -3.95 68.29 10.76
CA ARG A 5 -3.89 68.48 9.28
C ARG A 5 -2.74 67.73 8.61
N ALA A 6 -1.70 67.34 9.33
CA ALA A 6 -0.55 66.63 8.75
C ALA A 6 -0.85 65.16 8.37
N ALA A 7 -1.88 64.55 8.95
CA ALA A 7 -2.27 63.16 8.67
C ALA A 7 -3.19 62.98 7.45
N ALA A 8 -3.65 64.07 6.81
CA ALA A 8 -4.68 64.01 5.76
C ALA A 8 -4.12 63.99 4.32
N ASP A 9 -2.91 64.53 4.08
CA ASP A 9 -2.37 64.76 2.73
C ASP A 9 -1.45 63.63 2.20
N GLY A 10 -1.29 62.53 2.96
CA GLY A 10 -0.50 61.37 2.57
C GLY A 10 -1.18 60.42 1.57
N ARG A 11 -2.47 60.62 1.25
CA ARG A 11 -3.23 59.77 0.31
C ARG A 11 -2.93 60.10 -1.16
N LYS A 12 -1.68 59.85 -1.59
CA LYS A 12 -1.43 59.61 -3.02
C LYS A 12 -2.29 58.43 -3.49
N LYS A 13 -2.96 58.60 -4.63
CA LYS A 13 -3.77 57.57 -5.30
C LYS A 13 -2.88 56.39 -5.73
N GLY A 14 -2.68 55.42 -4.84
CA GLY A 14 -2.18 54.09 -5.21
C GLY A 14 -3.30 53.33 -5.91
N GLY A 15 -3.30 53.32 -7.24
CA GLY A 15 -4.35 52.68 -8.04
C GLY A 15 -4.40 51.16 -7.83
N LEU A 16 -5.61 50.61 -7.68
CA LEU A 16 -5.84 49.16 -7.56
C LEU A 16 -5.50 48.34 -8.82
N SER A 17 -4.92 48.93 -9.87
CA SER A 17 -4.57 48.27 -11.13
C SER A 17 -3.11 47.79 -11.23
N GLY A 18 -2.29 47.94 -10.18
CA GLY A 18 -0.86 47.60 -10.21
C GLY A 18 -0.50 46.13 -9.94
N GLY A 19 -1.39 45.35 -9.31
CA GLY A 19 -1.09 43.97 -8.88
C GLY A 19 -0.96 42.95 -10.02
N LEU A 20 -1.58 43.23 -11.17
CA LEU A 20 -1.60 42.35 -12.35
C LEU A 20 -0.38 42.52 -13.27
N ALA A 21 0.61 43.34 -12.89
CA ALA A 21 1.79 43.64 -13.73
C ALA A 21 3.12 43.07 -13.19
N GLN A 22 3.11 42.30 -12.08
CA GLN A 22 4.33 41.65 -11.59
C GLN A 22 4.46 40.22 -12.15
N PRO A 23 5.53 39.87 -12.89
CA PRO A 23 5.72 38.53 -13.47
C PRO A 23 5.76 37.42 -12.40
N ALA A 24 6.25 37.73 -11.20
CA ALA A 24 6.24 36.80 -10.07
C ALA A 24 4.81 36.42 -9.62
N GLY A 25 3.84 37.34 -9.74
CA GLY A 25 2.43 37.06 -9.43
C GLY A 25 1.82 36.07 -10.41
N TRP A 26 2.06 36.27 -11.71
CA TRP A 26 1.62 35.34 -12.77
C TRP A 26 2.25 33.96 -12.65
N GLN A 27 3.55 33.87 -12.33
CA GLN A 27 4.23 32.59 -12.10
C GLN A 27 3.63 31.83 -10.90
N SER A 28 3.31 32.54 -9.80
CA SER A 28 2.65 31.93 -8.64
C SER A 28 1.22 31.49 -8.95
N LEU A 29 0.47 32.28 -9.72
CA LEU A 29 -0.90 31.95 -10.15
C LEU A 29 -0.90 30.72 -11.07
N LEU A 30 0.04 30.64 -12.02
CA LEU A 30 0.21 29.48 -12.89
C LEU A 30 0.57 28.22 -12.08
N SER A 31 1.50 28.33 -11.13
CA SER A 31 1.87 27.21 -10.25
C SER A 31 0.69 26.70 -9.42
N PHE A 32 -0.13 27.61 -8.88
CA PHE A 32 -1.36 27.23 -8.16
C PHE A 32 -2.39 26.57 -9.10
N THR A 33 -2.61 27.13 -10.28
CA THR A 33 -3.56 26.61 -11.27
C THR A 33 -3.18 25.21 -11.75
N VAL A 34 -1.90 24.97 -12.03
CA VAL A 34 -1.40 23.64 -12.44
C VAL A 34 -1.57 22.61 -11.30
N LEU A 35 -1.30 22.98 -10.04
CA LEU A 35 -1.51 22.08 -8.90
C LEU A 35 -3.00 21.77 -8.67
N PHE A 36 -3.89 22.75 -8.84
CA PHE A 36 -5.33 22.54 -8.76
C PHE A 36 -5.84 21.63 -9.88
N LEU A 37 -5.37 21.82 -11.12
CA LEU A 37 -5.69 20.95 -12.25
C LEU A 37 -5.13 19.52 -12.06
N ALA A 38 -3.93 19.37 -11.49
CA ALA A 38 -3.36 18.07 -11.16
C ALA A 38 -4.19 17.33 -10.09
N TRP A 39 -4.68 18.04 -9.06
CA TRP A 39 -5.63 17.48 -8.09
C TRP A 39 -6.91 17.05 -8.80
N LEU A 40 -7.54 17.93 -9.57
CA LEU A 40 -8.81 17.65 -10.25
C LEU A 40 -8.69 16.46 -11.23
N ALA A 41 -7.60 16.37 -11.98
CA ALA A 41 -7.29 15.24 -12.86
C ALA A 41 -7.09 13.93 -12.06
N GLY A 42 -6.32 13.99 -10.97
CA GLY A 42 -6.09 12.83 -10.10
C GLY A 42 -7.37 12.33 -9.41
N PHE A 43 -8.25 13.24 -8.99
CA PHE A 43 -9.57 12.91 -8.43
C PHE A 43 -10.47 12.30 -9.52
N SER A 44 -10.62 12.97 -10.66
CA SER A 44 -11.50 12.54 -11.77
C SER A 44 -11.12 11.17 -12.33
N SER A 45 -9.82 10.91 -12.53
CA SER A 45 -9.32 9.62 -13.04
C SER A 45 -9.67 8.43 -12.13
N ARG A 46 -9.94 8.65 -10.84
CA ARG A 46 -10.27 7.58 -9.89
C ARG A 46 -11.76 7.23 -9.83
N LEU A 47 -12.63 7.93 -10.57
CA LEU A 47 -14.09 7.77 -10.50
C LEU A 47 -14.67 6.73 -11.48
N PHE A 48 -13.89 6.15 -12.39
CA PHE A 48 -14.41 5.22 -13.41
C PHE A 48 -15.16 4.00 -12.86
N ALA A 49 -14.83 3.51 -11.66
CA ALA A 49 -15.56 2.43 -11.01
C ALA A 49 -16.95 2.92 -10.54
N VAL A 50 -16.99 4.02 -9.78
CA VAL A 50 -18.21 4.64 -9.26
C VAL A 50 -19.16 5.11 -10.37
N ILE A 51 -18.63 5.64 -11.49
CA ILE A 51 -19.45 6.11 -12.61
C ILE A 51 -20.09 4.95 -13.40
N ARG A 52 -19.41 3.79 -13.49
CA ARG A 52 -19.89 2.64 -14.29
C ARG A 52 -20.66 1.61 -13.48
N PHE A 53 -20.65 1.70 -12.17
CA PHE A 53 -21.33 0.78 -11.26
C PHE A 53 -22.06 1.61 -10.19
N GLU A 54 -21.85 1.29 -8.91
CA GLU A 54 -22.43 1.97 -7.76
C GLU A 54 -21.31 2.49 -6.85
N SER A 55 -21.61 3.49 -6.00
CA SER A 55 -20.72 3.97 -4.94
C SER A 55 -20.68 2.98 -3.75
N ILE A 56 -20.12 1.80 -4.00
CA ILE A 56 -19.89 0.75 -3.00
C ILE A 56 -18.39 0.53 -2.77
N ILE A 57 -18.09 -0.18 -1.69
CA ILE A 57 -16.72 -0.59 -1.38
C ILE A 57 -16.34 -1.79 -2.23
N HIS A 58 -15.10 -1.82 -2.70
CA HIS A 58 -14.55 -2.84 -3.58
C HIS A 58 -13.54 -3.73 -2.83
N GLU A 59 -13.10 -4.81 -3.47
CA GLU A 59 -12.13 -5.78 -2.94
C GLU A 59 -12.61 -6.48 -1.65
N PHE A 60 -11.70 -7.17 -0.95
CA PHE A 60 -11.99 -7.95 0.26
C PHE A 60 -11.57 -7.19 1.53
N ASP A 61 -10.34 -6.68 1.59
CA ASP A 61 -9.74 -5.98 2.74
C ASP A 61 -10.51 -4.71 3.20
N PRO A 62 -10.98 -3.83 2.29
CA PRO A 62 -11.68 -2.60 2.68
C PRO A 62 -12.96 -2.78 3.51
N TRP A 63 -13.61 -3.95 3.47
CA TRP A 63 -14.82 -4.23 4.26
C TRP A 63 -14.58 -4.23 5.77
N PHE A 64 -13.42 -4.70 6.21
CA PHE A 64 -13.02 -4.63 7.61
C PHE A 64 -12.75 -3.19 8.05
N ASN A 65 -12.04 -2.42 7.22
CA ASN A 65 -11.75 -1.02 7.48
C ASN A 65 -13.05 -0.22 7.61
N TYR A 66 -14.03 -0.47 6.73
CA TYR A 66 -15.35 0.16 6.78
C TYR A 66 -16.15 -0.24 8.02
N ARG A 67 -16.26 -1.54 8.34
CA ARG A 67 -16.95 -2.02 9.55
C ARG A 67 -16.35 -1.41 10.82
N SER A 68 -15.02 -1.33 10.88
CA SER A 68 -14.27 -0.68 11.97
C SER A 68 -14.55 0.83 12.05
N THR A 69 -14.61 1.53 10.91
CA THR A 69 -14.91 2.97 10.85
C THR A 69 -16.37 3.26 11.25
N HIS A 70 -17.31 2.41 10.85
CA HIS A 70 -18.71 2.48 11.27
C HIS A 70 -18.84 2.29 12.79
N TYR A 71 -18.12 1.33 13.38
CA TYR A 71 -18.07 1.14 14.83
C TYR A 71 -17.51 2.38 15.56
N LEU A 72 -16.40 2.93 15.07
CA LEU A 72 -15.79 4.15 15.61
C LEU A 72 -16.75 5.36 15.57
N THR A 73 -17.51 5.52 14.49
CA THR A 73 -18.45 6.65 14.34
C THR A 73 -19.74 6.49 15.14
N THR A 74 -20.17 5.27 15.47
CA THR A 74 -21.38 5.00 16.26
C THR A 74 -21.11 4.96 17.77
N ASN A 75 -20.01 4.34 18.19
CA ASN A 75 -19.71 4.09 19.60
C ASN A 75 -18.61 5.02 20.17
N GLY A 76 -17.90 5.75 19.31
CA GLY A 76 -16.84 6.67 19.69
C GLY A 76 -15.45 6.02 19.82
N PHE A 77 -14.45 6.86 20.08
CA PHE A 77 -13.05 6.48 20.00
C PHE A 77 -12.59 5.54 21.13
N TYR A 78 -13.04 5.75 22.37
CA TYR A 78 -12.64 4.91 23.52
C TYR A 78 -13.19 3.48 23.43
N GLU A 79 -14.45 3.33 23.01
CA GLU A 79 -15.05 2.02 22.75
C GLU A 79 -14.36 1.33 21.57
N PHE A 80 -14.00 2.05 20.51
CA PHE A 80 -13.23 1.51 19.40
C PHE A 80 -11.85 1.00 19.82
N LEU A 81 -11.13 1.74 20.67
CA LEU A 81 -9.80 1.35 21.14
C LEU A 81 -9.83 0.09 22.01
N ASN A 82 -10.91 -0.12 22.78
CA ASN A 82 -11.13 -1.28 23.62
C ASN A 82 -11.99 -2.37 22.94
N TRP A 83 -12.28 -2.25 21.64
CA TRP A 83 -13.23 -3.12 20.96
C TRP A 83 -12.74 -4.57 20.85
N PHE A 84 -13.48 -5.49 21.47
CA PHE A 84 -13.40 -6.92 21.24
C PHE A 84 -14.53 -7.34 20.28
N ASP A 85 -14.15 -7.89 19.12
CA ASP A 85 -15.09 -8.41 18.13
C ASP A 85 -15.27 -9.92 18.31
N GLU A 86 -16.41 -10.29 18.89
CA GLU A 86 -16.87 -11.68 19.04
C GLU A 86 -17.41 -12.30 17.74
N ARG A 87 -17.65 -11.48 16.68
CA ARG A 87 -18.24 -11.94 15.41
C ARG A 87 -17.21 -12.40 14.38
N ALA A 88 -15.93 -12.29 14.68
CA ALA A 88 -14.84 -12.79 13.83
C ALA A 88 -13.95 -13.74 14.65
N TRP A 89 -13.33 -14.71 13.99
CA TRP A 89 -12.48 -15.73 14.62
C TRP A 89 -13.20 -16.58 15.69
N TYR A 90 -14.44 -17.02 15.47
CA TYR A 90 -15.07 -17.98 16.38
C TYR A 90 -14.24 -19.28 16.45
N PRO A 91 -13.94 -19.83 17.65
CA PRO A 91 -14.44 -19.46 18.98
C PRO A 91 -13.53 -18.50 19.80
N LEU A 92 -12.47 -17.94 19.21
CA LEU A 92 -11.46 -17.13 19.89
C LEU A 92 -11.87 -15.66 20.09
N GLY A 93 -12.54 -15.07 19.10
CA GLY A 93 -12.76 -13.62 19.00
C GLY A 93 -11.49 -12.83 18.62
N ARG A 94 -11.65 -11.53 18.30
CA ARG A 94 -10.53 -10.64 17.91
C ARG A 94 -10.55 -9.33 18.69
N ILE A 95 -9.47 -9.01 19.40
CA ILE A 95 -9.26 -7.68 20.00
C ILE A 95 -8.90 -6.70 18.86
N VAL A 96 -9.85 -5.93 18.34
CA VAL A 96 -9.62 -5.10 17.14
C VAL A 96 -8.72 -3.91 17.44
N GLY A 97 -9.00 -3.12 18.48
CA GLY A 97 -8.24 -1.91 18.78
C GLY A 97 -6.75 -2.15 19.09
N GLY A 98 -6.40 -3.36 19.52
CA GLY A 98 -5.01 -3.81 19.71
C GLY A 98 -4.38 -4.52 18.50
N THR A 99 -5.16 -4.91 17.48
CA THR A 99 -4.70 -5.67 16.30
C THR A 99 -4.91 -4.95 14.96
N VAL A 100 -4.99 -3.62 14.98
CA VAL A 100 -5.20 -2.79 13.79
C VAL A 100 -4.39 -1.49 13.85
N TYR A 101 -4.05 -0.94 12.68
CA TYR A 101 -3.55 0.41 12.50
C TYR A 101 -4.74 1.40 12.48
N PRO A 102 -4.94 2.25 13.50
CA PRO A 102 -6.17 3.04 13.63
C PRO A 102 -6.25 4.27 12.70
N GLY A 103 -5.16 4.64 12.02
CA GLY A 103 -5.01 5.91 11.32
C GLY A 103 -6.03 6.13 10.18
N LEU A 104 -6.37 5.07 9.44
CA LEU A 104 -7.38 5.14 8.38
C LEU A 104 -8.78 5.43 8.95
N MET A 105 -9.20 4.66 9.96
CA MET A 105 -10.52 4.78 10.59
C MET A 105 -10.68 6.12 11.32
N VAL A 106 -9.65 6.57 12.05
CA VAL A 106 -9.65 7.87 12.75
C VAL A 106 -9.72 9.02 11.75
N THR A 107 -9.01 8.95 10.63
CA THR A 107 -9.04 9.99 9.59
C THR A 107 -10.42 10.09 8.93
N ALA A 108 -11.02 8.95 8.55
CA ALA A 108 -12.36 8.92 7.99
C ALA A 108 -13.43 9.40 9.00
N GLY A 109 -13.34 8.95 10.26
CA GLY A 109 -14.24 9.38 11.33
C GLY A 109 -14.14 10.86 11.66
N LEU A 110 -12.92 11.44 11.66
CA LEU A 110 -12.70 12.87 11.87
C LEU A 110 -13.30 13.71 10.73
N ILE A 111 -13.12 13.29 9.48
CA ILE A 111 -13.70 13.97 8.31
C ILE A 111 -15.23 13.94 8.38
N HIS A 112 -15.82 12.78 8.69
CA HIS A 112 -17.26 12.63 8.90
C HIS A 112 -17.79 13.50 10.05
N TYR A 113 -17.07 13.57 11.18
CA TYR A 113 -17.42 14.43 12.31
C TYR A 113 -17.40 15.91 11.94
N VAL A 114 -16.34 16.38 11.26
CA VAL A 114 -16.22 17.78 10.80
C VAL A 114 -17.34 18.13 9.80
N LEU A 115 -17.65 17.26 8.84
CA LEU A 115 -18.77 17.44 7.91
C LEU A 115 -20.13 17.52 8.63
N SER A 116 -20.33 16.66 9.63
CA SER A 116 -21.55 16.63 10.45
C SER A 116 -21.73 17.92 11.26
N VAL A 117 -20.64 18.45 11.85
CA VAL A 117 -20.64 19.75 12.56
C VAL A 117 -20.96 20.91 11.61
N LEU A 118 -20.50 20.84 10.37
CA LEU A 118 -20.85 21.80 9.30
C LEU A 118 -22.26 21.60 8.73
N HIS A 119 -23.09 20.73 9.31
CA HIS A 119 -24.44 20.38 8.88
C HIS A 119 -24.51 19.77 7.46
N VAL A 120 -23.41 19.22 6.96
CA VAL A 120 -23.33 18.50 5.68
C VAL A 120 -23.49 17.01 5.97
N THR A 121 -24.75 16.54 6.02
CA THR A 121 -25.11 15.16 6.42
C THR A 121 -24.81 14.15 5.30
N ILE A 122 -23.54 13.73 5.20
CA ILE A 122 -23.07 12.67 4.29
C ILE A 122 -22.94 11.36 5.08
N HIS A 123 -23.40 10.24 4.50
CA HIS A 123 -23.29 8.93 5.13
C HIS A 123 -21.83 8.44 5.16
N ILE A 124 -21.41 7.77 6.24
CA ILE A 124 -20.02 7.34 6.46
C ILE A 124 -19.45 6.49 5.32
N ARG A 125 -20.26 5.65 4.67
CA ARG A 125 -19.86 4.86 3.48
C ARG A 125 -19.30 5.75 2.36
N ASP A 126 -19.94 6.88 2.10
CA ASP A 126 -19.57 7.73 0.96
C ASP A 126 -18.26 8.50 1.29
N VAL A 127 -18.05 8.86 2.56
CA VAL A 127 -16.76 9.35 3.05
C VAL A 127 -15.65 8.31 2.86
N CYS A 128 -15.89 7.04 3.19
CA CYS A 128 -14.93 5.96 2.96
C CYS A 128 -14.63 5.75 1.46
N VAL A 129 -15.65 5.74 0.59
CA VAL A 129 -15.51 5.54 -0.87
C VAL A 129 -14.68 6.65 -1.53
N PHE A 130 -14.86 7.91 -1.12
CA PHE A 130 -14.17 9.06 -1.73
C PHE A 130 -12.86 9.49 -1.03
N LEU A 131 -12.44 8.81 0.04
CA LEU A 131 -11.25 9.22 0.80
C LEU A 131 -9.95 9.11 -0.01
N ALA A 132 -9.72 7.97 -0.69
CA ALA A 132 -8.52 7.74 -1.50
C ALA A 132 -8.33 8.78 -2.63
N PRO A 133 -9.37 9.13 -3.44
CA PRO A 133 -9.29 10.24 -4.39
C PRO A 133 -8.89 11.60 -3.78
N VAL A 134 -9.39 11.95 -2.58
CA VAL A 134 -9.01 13.19 -1.90
C VAL A 134 -7.54 13.15 -1.47
N PHE A 135 -7.10 12.05 -0.85
CA PHE A 135 -5.71 11.87 -0.44
C PHE A 135 -4.73 11.83 -1.63
N SER A 136 -5.15 11.34 -2.80
CA SER A 136 -4.32 11.43 -4.02
C SER A 136 -3.98 12.86 -4.42
N GLY A 137 -4.88 13.83 -4.21
CA GLY A 137 -4.60 15.24 -4.46
C GLY A 137 -3.51 15.77 -3.51
N LEU A 138 -3.61 15.40 -2.23
CA LEU A 138 -2.60 15.71 -1.22
C LEU A 138 -1.24 15.04 -1.52
N THR A 139 -1.24 13.81 -2.05
CA THR A 139 -0.04 13.11 -2.53
C THR A 139 0.66 13.87 -3.67
N ALA A 140 -0.11 14.43 -4.62
CA ALA A 140 0.44 15.25 -5.70
C ALA A 140 1.09 16.53 -5.16
N ILE A 141 0.44 17.23 -4.23
CA ILE A 141 0.99 18.42 -3.56
C ILE A 141 2.25 18.07 -2.76
N SER A 142 2.25 16.96 -2.01
CA SER A 142 3.43 16.53 -1.25
C SER A 142 4.61 16.17 -2.17
N THR A 143 4.34 15.59 -3.34
CA THR A 143 5.36 15.25 -4.33
C THR A 143 5.92 16.49 -5.03
N PHE A 144 5.10 17.52 -5.27
CA PHE A 144 5.57 18.86 -5.67
C PHE A 144 6.54 19.45 -4.63
N LEU A 145 6.15 19.44 -3.35
CA LEU A 145 6.96 20.00 -2.26
C LEU A 145 8.32 19.29 -2.12
N LEU A 146 8.32 17.95 -2.14
CA LEU A 146 9.54 17.14 -2.08
C LEU A 146 10.46 17.41 -3.29
N THR A 147 9.93 17.34 -4.52
CA THR A 147 10.72 17.52 -5.74
C THR A 147 11.30 18.95 -5.86
N ARG A 148 10.54 19.96 -5.42
CA ARG A 148 10.98 21.36 -5.39
C ARG A 148 12.17 21.60 -4.45
N GLU A 149 12.37 20.78 -3.42
CA GLU A 149 13.55 20.92 -2.54
C GLU A 149 14.82 20.30 -3.15
N LEU A 150 14.68 19.39 -4.13
CA LEU A 150 15.77 18.69 -4.81
C LEU A 150 16.29 19.42 -6.05
N TRP A 151 15.39 20.08 -6.80
CA TRP A 151 15.66 20.73 -8.08
C TRP A 151 14.90 22.08 -8.17
N ASN A 152 14.21 22.34 -9.28
CA ASN A 152 13.50 23.58 -9.58
C ASN A 152 11.96 23.41 -9.47
N GLN A 153 11.22 24.52 -9.40
CA GLN A 153 9.74 24.48 -9.37
C GLN A 153 9.13 23.75 -10.58
N GLY A 154 9.73 23.87 -11.77
CA GLY A 154 9.27 23.17 -12.98
C GLY A 154 9.26 21.65 -12.84
N ALA A 155 10.36 21.06 -12.35
CA ALA A 155 10.42 19.63 -12.02
C ALA A 155 9.36 19.24 -10.98
N GLY A 156 9.10 20.09 -9.99
CA GLY A 156 8.06 19.84 -8.99
C GLY A 156 6.65 19.81 -9.58
N LEU A 157 6.30 20.75 -10.46
CA LEU A 157 4.99 20.77 -11.13
C LEU A 157 4.81 19.53 -12.01
N LEU A 158 5.84 19.17 -12.78
CA LEU A 158 5.78 17.99 -13.66
C LEU A 158 5.65 16.68 -12.85
N ALA A 159 6.35 16.56 -11.71
CA ALA A 159 6.23 15.41 -10.81
C ALA A 159 4.82 15.27 -10.21
N ALA A 160 4.18 16.38 -9.86
CA ALA A 160 2.79 16.39 -9.37
C ALA A 160 1.80 15.96 -10.45
N CYS A 161 1.97 16.43 -11.69
CA CYS A 161 1.16 15.99 -12.83
C CYS A 161 1.32 14.50 -13.12
N PHE A 162 2.54 13.95 -13.03
CA PHE A 162 2.77 12.52 -13.21
C PHE A 162 2.09 11.65 -12.13
N ILE A 163 2.33 11.95 -10.84
CA ILE A 163 1.80 11.11 -9.76
C ILE A 163 0.27 11.19 -9.63
N ALA A 164 -0.35 12.27 -10.12
CA ALA A 164 -1.81 12.39 -10.16
C ALA A 164 -2.47 11.31 -11.03
N ILE A 165 -1.87 10.96 -12.18
CA ILE A 165 -2.49 10.07 -13.19
C ILE A 165 -1.79 8.70 -13.35
N VAL A 166 -0.67 8.45 -12.68
CA VAL A 166 0.12 7.21 -12.87
C VAL A 166 -0.65 5.94 -12.43
N PRO A 167 -0.82 4.94 -13.32
CA PRO A 167 -1.61 3.74 -13.02
C PRO A 167 -1.11 2.94 -11.80
N GLY A 168 0.21 2.85 -11.61
CA GLY A 168 0.81 2.15 -10.46
C GLY A 168 0.36 2.67 -9.09
N TYR A 169 -0.05 3.95 -8.99
CA TYR A 169 -0.67 4.50 -7.76
C TYR A 169 -2.20 4.41 -7.80
N ILE A 170 -2.83 4.56 -8.97
CA ILE A 170 -4.29 4.46 -9.12
C ILE A 170 -4.80 3.05 -8.77
N SER A 171 -4.04 2.00 -9.08
CA SER A 171 -4.39 0.59 -8.82
C SER A 171 -4.90 0.31 -7.40
N ARG A 172 -4.36 0.99 -6.37
CA ARG A 172 -4.78 0.92 -4.96
C ARG A 172 -5.25 2.27 -4.39
N SER A 173 -5.73 3.16 -5.24
CA SER A 173 -6.35 4.43 -4.81
C SER A 173 -7.57 4.82 -5.64
N VAL A 174 -8.19 3.87 -6.37
CA VAL A 174 -9.47 4.05 -7.04
C VAL A 174 -10.59 4.34 -6.03
N ALA A 175 -11.58 5.15 -6.42
CA ALA A 175 -12.75 5.38 -5.57
C ALA A 175 -13.46 4.04 -5.28
N GLY A 176 -13.77 3.79 -4.01
CA GLY A 176 -14.31 2.51 -3.53
C GLY A 176 -13.28 1.54 -2.93
N SER A 177 -11.98 1.68 -3.23
CA SER A 177 -10.92 0.95 -2.50
C SER A 177 -10.52 1.72 -1.24
N PHE A 178 -11.12 1.36 -0.12
CA PHE A 178 -10.88 1.95 1.21
C PHE A 178 -9.82 1.14 1.98
N ASP A 179 -8.60 1.09 1.42
CA ASP A 179 -7.42 0.49 2.06
C ASP A 179 -6.40 1.53 2.52
N ASN A 180 -5.51 1.10 3.41
CA ASN A 180 -4.54 1.92 4.14
C ASN A 180 -3.52 2.61 3.21
N GLU A 181 -3.16 1.92 2.12
CA GLU A 181 -2.30 2.35 1.03
C GLU A 181 -2.61 3.76 0.51
N GLY A 182 -3.90 4.12 0.39
CA GLY A 182 -4.33 5.43 -0.15
C GLY A 182 -3.80 6.62 0.67
N ILE A 183 -3.81 6.49 2.00
CA ILE A 183 -3.25 7.48 2.94
C ILE A 183 -1.75 7.29 3.13
N ALA A 184 -1.27 6.03 3.13
CA ALA A 184 0.11 5.70 3.42
C ALA A 184 1.10 6.38 2.47
N ILE A 185 0.79 6.46 1.17
CA ILE A 185 1.67 7.11 0.18
C ILE A 185 1.74 8.62 0.39
N PHE A 186 0.65 9.28 0.78
CA PHE A 186 0.67 10.69 1.19
C PHE A 186 1.58 10.88 2.42
N ALA A 187 1.37 10.09 3.48
CA ALA A 187 2.14 10.18 4.72
C ALA A 187 3.64 9.90 4.50
N LEU A 188 3.98 8.94 3.64
CA LEU A 188 5.36 8.62 3.25
C LEU A 188 6.03 9.79 2.53
N GLN A 189 5.39 10.33 1.48
CA GLN A 189 5.94 11.48 0.73
C GLN A 189 6.08 12.73 1.60
N PHE A 190 5.14 12.96 2.52
CA PHE A 190 5.19 14.12 3.41
C PHE A 190 6.28 13.99 4.49
N THR A 191 6.47 12.78 5.02
CA THR A 191 7.57 12.46 5.94
C THR A 191 8.93 12.65 5.25
N TYR A 192 9.08 12.20 4.00
CA TYR A 192 10.31 12.41 3.22
C TYR A 192 10.58 13.88 2.89
N PHE A 193 9.54 14.66 2.57
CA PHE A 193 9.67 16.12 2.41
C PHE A 193 10.19 16.78 3.70
N LEU A 194 9.59 16.47 4.85
CA LEU A 194 10.00 17.04 6.14
C LEU A 194 11.40 16.58 6.57
N TRP A 195 11.77 15.32 6.30
CA TRP A 195 13.12 14.80 6.53
C TRP A 195 14.19 15.56 5.71
N VAL A 196 13.98 15.69 4.40
CA VAL A 196 14.86 16.46 3.50
C VAL A 196 14.95 17.93 3.95
N LYS A 197 13.82 18.55 4.30
CA LYS A 197 13.79 19.94 4.79
C LYS A 197 14.54 20.10 6.11
N SER A 198 14.43 19.12 7.00
CA SER A 198 15.12 19.06 8.29
C SER A 198 16.64 18.98 8.13
N ILE A 199 17.16 18.12 7.23
CA ILE A 199 18.60 18.04 6.94
C ILE A 199 19.13 19.36 6.36
N LYS A 200 18.44 19.91 5.37
CA LYS A 200 18.83 21.14 4.66
C LYS A 200 18.93 22.34 5.61
N THR A 201 17.93 22.49 6.48
CA THR A 201 17.81 23.62 7.43
C THR A 201 18.58 23.40 8.73
N GLY A 202 18.68 22.16 9.22
CA GLY A 202 19.30 21.81 10.51
C GLY A 202 18.52 22.27 11.75
N SER A 203 17.23 22.59 11.62
CA SER A 203 16.38 23.09 12.72
C SER A 203 15.49 22.00 13.29
N MET A 204 15.47 21.92 14.63
CA MET A 204 14.66 20.94 15.39
C MET A 204 13.15 21.04 15.09
N PHE A 205 12.64 22.22 14.72
CA PHE A 205 11.22 22.41 14.39
C PHE A 205 10.79 21.52 13.22
N TRP A 206 11.56 21.51 12.12
CA TRP A 206 11.29 20.63 10.98
C TRP A 206 11.46 19.15 11.35
N THR A 207 12.37 18.84 12.27
CA THR A 207 12.54 17.48 12.78
C THR A 207 11.34 17.01 13.58
N VAL A 208 10.82 17.81 14.51
CA VAL A 208 9.62 17.47 15.29
C VAL A 208 8.39 17.34 14.38
N GLY A 209 8.25 18.22 13.38
CA GLY A 209 7.25 18.05 12.32
C GLY A 209 7.39 16.72 11.58
N CYS A 210 8.61 16.32 11.24
CA CYS A 210 8.90 15.00 10.65
C CYS A 210 8.51 13.85 11.59
N CYS A 211 8.76 13.97 12.90
CA CYS A 211 8.35 12.96 13.88
C CYS A 211 6.83 12.81 14.00
N LEU A 212 6.07 13.91 13.93
CA LEU A 212 4.61 13.87 13.93
C LEU A 212 4.06 13.24 12.64
N SER A 213 4.67 13.55 11.48
CA SER A 213 4.35 12.90 10.20
C SER A 213 4.68 11.40 10.21
N TYR A 214 5.82 11.02 10.81
CA TYR A 214 6.20 9.63 11.00
C TYR A 214 5.25 8.90 11.96
N PHE A 215 4.82 9.53 13.06
CA PHE A 215 3.81 8.97 13.96
C PHE A 215 2.48 8.71 13.24
N TYR A 216 2.02 9.66 12.42
CA TYR A 216 0.84 9.48 11.58
C TYR A 216 1.01 8.29 10.61
N MET A 217 2.18 8.18 9.96
CA MET A 217 2.51 7.04 9.10
C MET A 217 2.49 5.69 9.85
N VAL A 218 3.11 5.62 11.04
CA VAL A 218 3.08 4.43 11.92
C VAL A 218 1.65 4.06 12.31
N SER A 219 0.79 5.06 12.55
CA SER A 219 -0.63 4.83 12.87
C SER A 219 -1.46 4.35 11.68
N ALA A 220 -1.03 4.62 10.44
CA ALA A 220 -1.78 4.36 9.22
C ALA A 220 -1.37 3.08 8.48
N TRP A 221 -0.08 2.74 8.41
CA TRP A 221 0.38 1.59 7.61
C TRP A 221 1.68 0.96 8.11
N GLY A 222 1.73 -0.37 8.09
CA GLY A 222 2.89 -1.18 8.52
C GLY A 222 4.19 -0.95 7.73
N GLY A 223 4.14 -0.26 6.59
CA GLY A 223 5.34 0.15 5.86
C GLY A 223 6.15 1.28 6.50
N TYR A 224 5.80 1.73 7.72
CA TYR A 224 6.68 2.59 8.52
C TYR A 224 8.08 1.97 8.74
N VAL A 225 8.18 0.63 8.73
CA VAL A 225 9.43 -0.15 8.75
C VAL A 225 10.37 0.20 7.57
N PHE A 226 9.82 0.61 6.42
CA PHE A 226 10.62 1.09 5.29
C PHE A 226 11.26 2.44 5.58
N ILE A 227 10.50 3.40 6.13
CA ILE A 227 11.00 4.73 6.49
C ILE A 227 12.10 4.65 7.55
N ILE A 228 11.86 3.87 8.61
CA ILE A 228 12.78 3.77 9.75
C ILE A 228 14.06 2.98 9.43
N ASN A 229 14.12 2.27 8.30
CA ASN A 229 15.35 1.66 7.78
C ASN A 229 16.06 2.52 6.72
N LEU A 230 15.30 3.23 5.88
CA LEU A 230 15.87 4.10 4.84
C LEU A 230 16.54 5.36 5.43
N ILE A 231 15.97 5.97 6.47
CA ILE A 231 16.54 7.16 7.12
C ILE A 231 17.90 6.86 7.78
N PRO A 232 18.09 5.79 8.58
CA PRO A 232 19.40 5.38 9.07
C PRO A 232 20.38 5.01 7.95
N LEU A 233 19.92 4.30 6.91
CA LEU A 233 20.76 3.96 5.76
C LEU A 233 21.32 5.21 5.08
N HIS A 234 20.49 6.24 4.90
CA HIS A 234 20.92 7.54 4.37
C HIS A 234 21.97 8.22 5.25
N VAL A 235 21.74 8.29 6.57
CA VAL A 235 22.72 8.88 7.51
C VAL A 235 24.02 8.08 7.54
N PHE A 236 23.96 6.75 7.50
CA PHE A 236 25.13 5.88 7.43
C PHE A 236 25.94 6.11 6.15
N VAL A 237 25.29 6.23 4.99
CA VAL A 237 25.98 6.55 3.73
C VAL A 237 26.59 7.95 3.76
N LEU A 238 25.94 8.95 4.36
CA LEU A 238 26.55 10.28 4.57
C LEU A 238 27.81 10.21 5.46
N LEU A 239 27.84 9.34 6.47
CA LEU A 239 29.05 9.10 7.27
C LEU A 239 30.17 8.45 6.43
N LEU A 240 29.86 7.45 5.61
CA LEU A 240 30.83 6.80 4.71
C LEU A 240 31.39 7.78 3.66
N MET A 241 30.55 8.67 3.13
CA MET A 241 30.95 9.74 2.21
C MET A 241 31.72 10.90 2.90
N GLN A 242 32.02 10.78 4.19
CA GLN A 242 32.67 11.80 5.03
C GLN A 242 31.92 13.15 5.09
N ARG A 243 30.63 13.17 4.74
CA ARG A 243 29.75 14.36 4.73
C ARG A 243 29.00 14.55 6.06
N PHE A 244 29.70 14.35 7.18
CA PHE A 244 29.12 14.60 8.49
C PHE A 244 28.99 16.11 8.76
N SER A 245 27.79 16.55 9.13
CA SER A 245 27.50 17.93 9.53
C SER A 245 26.69 17.94 10.82
N ARG A 246 26.87 18.98 11.64
CA ARG A 246 26.07 19.20 12.86
C ARG A 246 24.56 19.22 12.58
N ARG A 247 24.16 19.64 11.36
CA ARG A 247 22.77 19.60 10.89
C ARG A 247 22.20 18.17 10.84
N VAL A 248 22.98 17.22 10.32
CA VAL A 248 22.61 15.78 10.24
C VAL A 248 22.50 15.18 11.64
N TYR A 249 23.41 15.55 12.55
CA TYR A 249 23.35 15.13 13.95
C TYR A 249 22.06 15.61 14.65
N ILE A 250 21.76 16.91 14.58
CA ILE A 250 20.54 17.48 15.20
C ILE A 250 19.27 16.85 14.62
N ALA A 251 19.21 16.71 13.29
CA ALA A 251 18.08 16.10 12.59
C ALA A 251 17.90 14.61 12.97
N TYR A 252 18.92 13.78 12.85
CA TYR A 252 18.77 12.34 13.10
C TYR A 252 18.58 12.01 14.59
N SER A 253 19.35 12.66 15.48
CA SER A 253 19.24 12.40 16.92
C SER A 253 17.87 12.77 17.48
N THR A 254 17.31 13.92 17.06
CA THR A 254 15.97 14.34 17.48
C THR A 254 14.90 13.47 16.82
N PHE A 255 15.07 13.12 15.53
CA PHE A 255 14.14 12.25 14.81
C PHE A 255 14.01 10.88 15.48
N TYR A 256 15.14 10.24 15.80
CA TYR A 256 15.15 8.90 16.40
C TYR A 256 14.48 8.89 17.78
N ILE A 257 14.86 9.81 18.69
CA ILE A 257 14.33 9.81 20.06
C ILE A 257 12.83 10.10 20.08
N VAL A 258 12.38 11.17 19.40
CA VAL A 258 10.95 11.56 19.42
C VAL A 258 10.11 10.57 18.59
N GLY A 259 10.61 10.13 17.44
CA GLY A 259 9.94 9.14 16.61
C GLY A 259 9.76 7.77 17.29
N LEU A 260 10.75 7.34 18.08
CA LEU A 260 10.70 6.09 18.86
C LEU A 260 9.65 6.16 19.99
N VAL A 261 9.62 7.26 20.75
CA VAL A 261 8.64 7.44 21.84
C VAL A 261 7.21 7.54 21.31
N LEU A 262 7.03 8.19 20.14
CA LEU A 262 5.73 8.30 19.48
C LEU A 262 5.27 6.96 18.88
N SER A 263 6.15 6.19 18.20
CA SER A 263 5.74 4.92 17.58
C SER A 263 5.27 3.88 18.60
N MET A 264 5.84 3.89 19.82
CA MET A 264 5.42 3.04 20.93
C MET A 264 4.00 3.31 21.46
N GLN A 265 3.40 4.47 21.14
CA GLN A 265 2.04 4.80 21.61
C GLN A 265 0.95 4.03 20.86
N ILE A 266 1.25 3.47 19.68
CA ILE A 266 0.29 2.67 18.91
C ILE A 266 0.22 1.26 19.52
N PRO A 267 -0.95 0.78 20.03
CA PRO A 267 -1.04 -0.49 20.76
C PRO A 267 -0.54 -1.71 19.96
N PHE A 268 -0.80 -1.73 18.65
CA PHE A 268 -0.34 -2.80 17.76
C PHE A 268 1.19 -2.87 17.61
N VAL A 269 1.87 -1.73 17.75
CA VAL A 269 3.33 -1.62 17.66
C VAL A 269 3.96 -1.88 19.03
N GLY A 270 3.45 -1.23 20.08
CA GLY A 270 3.91 -1.39 21.46
C GLY A 270 5.43 -1.36 21.58
N PHE A 271 6.02 -2.44 22.10
CA PHE A 271 7.49 -2.57 22.28
C PHE A 271 8.25 -3.19 21.10
N GLN A 272 7.62 -3.40 19.95
CA GLN A 272 8.30 -3.89 18.73
C GLN A 272 9.54 -3.05 18.36
N PRO A 273 9.54 -1.70 18.45
CA PRO A 273 10.70 -0.89 18.06
C PRO A 273 11.98 -1.10 18.91
N ILE A 274 11.87 -1.74 20.08
CA ILE A 274 13.02 -2.19 20.89
C ILE A 274 13.30 -3.68 20.68
N ARG A 275 12.25 -4.51 20.62
CA ARG A 275 12.38 -5.97 20.66
C ARG A 275 12.61 -6.62 19.31
N THR A 276 12.37 -5.96 18.18
CA THR A 276 12.47 -6.57 16.83
C THR A 276 13.76 -6.18 16.12
N SER A 277 14.37 -7.15 15.43
CA SER A 277 15.57 -6.92 14.61
C SER A 277 15.38 -5.83 13.54
N GLU A 278 14.15 -5.69 13.03
CA GLU A 278 13.73 -4.76 11.98
C GLU A 278 14.00 -3.27 12.30
N HIS A 279 14.14 -2.91 13.57
CA HIS A 279 14.39 -1.54 14.04
C HIS A 279 15.85 -1.29 14.48
N MET A 280 16.67 -2.34 14.52
CA MET A 280 18.03 -2.27 15.06
C MET A 280 18.99 -1.44 14.21
N ALA A 281 18.72 -1.26 12.91
CA ALA A 281 19.47 -0.35 12.06
C ALA A 281 19.41 1.10 12.58
N ALA A 282 18.24 1.55 13.06
CA ALA A 282 18.07 2.89 13.60
C ALA A 282 18.83 3.08 14.92
N ALA A 283 18.74 2.10 15.83
CA ALA A 283 19.48 2.09 17.09
C ALA A 283 21.01 2.04 16.87
N GLY A 284 21.47 1.20 15.94
CA GLY A 284 22.89 1.06 15.61
C GLY A 284 23.49 2.31 14.99
N VAL A 285 22.81 2.92 14.02
CA VAL A 285 23.24 4.19 13.42
C VAL A 285 23.17 5.33 14.45
N PHE A 286 22.19 5.33 15.37
CA PHE A 286 22.15 6.30 16.46
C PHE A 286 23.37 6.20 17.38
N ALA A 287 23.69 5.01 17.88
CA ALA A 287 24.88 4.78 18.70
C ALA A 287 26.18 5.17 17.97
N LEU A 288 26.31 4.77 16.69
CA LEU A 288 27.45 5.14 15.86
C LEU A 288 27.55 6.66 15.66
N LEU A 289 26.44 7.35 15.45
CA LEU A 289 26.41 8.81 15.25
C LEU A 289 26.80 9.59 16.51
N GLN A 290 26.41 9.11 17.70
CA GLN A 290 26.86 9.68 18.98
C GLN A 290 28.37 9.52 19.15
N ALA A 291 28.90 8.30 18.92
CA ALA A 291 30.33 8.03 18.99
C ALA A 291 31.13 8.87 17.97
N TYR A 292 30.66 8.95 16.72
CA TYR A 292 31.28 9.75 15.67
C TYR A 292 31.32 11.24 16.01
N ALA A 293 30.21 11.80 16.51
CA ALA A 293 30.14 13.20 16.92
C ALA A 293 31.07 13.53 18.10
N PHE A 294 31.15 12.63 19.09
CA PHE A 294 32.06 12.77 20.23
C PHE A 294 33.53 12.67 19.81
N LEU A 295 33.88 11.68 18.99
CA LEU A 295 35.24 11.53 18.44
C LEU A 295 35.63 12.72 17.57
N GLN A 296 34.70 13.30 16.80
CA GLN A 296 34.96 14.52 16.03
C GLN A 296 35.15 15.74 16.94
N TYR A 297 34.40 15.87 18.03
CA TYR A 297 34.63 16.92 19.03
C TYR A 297 36.02 16.81 19.68
N LEU A 298 36.47 15.60 20.03
CA LEU A 298 37.84 15.35 20.52
C LEU A 298 38.89 15.64 19.44
N ARG A 299 38.65 15.23 18.19
CA ARG A 299 39.54 15.46 17.05
C ARG A 299 39.85 16.95 16.82
N ASP A 300 38.88 17.81 17.10
CA ASP A 300 39.03 19.27 16.97
C ASP A 300 39.81 19.89 18.16
N ARG A 301 40.05 19.14 19.25
CA ARG A 301 40.80 19.55 20.46
C ARG A 301 42.23 18.98 20.58
N LEU A 302 42.56 17.86 19.94
CA LEU A 302 43.85 17.15 20.07
C LEU A 302 44.92 17.56 19.02
N THR A 303 46.20 17.26 19.26
CA THR A 303 47.37 17.61 18.40
C THR A 303 47.38 16.86 17.06
N ARG A 304 48.02 17.42 16.01
CA ARG A 304 47.76 17.04 14.60
C ARG A 304 48.16 15.61 14.17
N GLN A 305 49.22 15.01 14.73
CA GLN A 305 49.74 13.71 14.28
C GLN A 305 48.98 12.49 14.84
N GLU A 306 48.72 12.45 16.15
CA GLU A 306 48.00 11.33 16.80
C GLU A 306 46.51 11.31 16.44
N ARG A 307 45.94 12.51 16.21
CA ARG A 307 44.53 12.80 15.92
C ARG A 307 43.93 11.94 14.80
N GLN A 308 44.66 11.70 13.72
CA GLN A 308 44.10 11.08 12.52
C GLN A 308 44.00 9.54 12.67
N ALA A 309 45.03 8.91 13.23
CA ALA A 309 45.01 7.48 13.54
C ALA A 309 43.96 7.16 14.61
N LEU A 310 43.94 7.91 15.73
CA LEU A 310 42.95 7.73 16.80
C LEU A 310 41.50 7.93 16.31
N PHE A 311 41.25 8.86 15.40
CA PHE A 311 39.90 9.10 14.87
C PHE A 311 39.41 7.92 14.01
N TYR A 312 40.20 7.45 13.04
CA TYR A 312 39.80 6.31 12.20
C TYR A 312 39.72 5.00 13.01
N LEU A 313 40.65 4.75 13.92
CA LEU A 313 40.62 3.60 14.82
C LEU A 313 39.40 3.66 15.76
N GLY A 314 39.09 4.84 16.32
CA GLY A 314 37.96 5.06 17.22
C GLY A 314 36.61 4.87 16.54
N VAL A 315 36.43 5.41 15.33
CA VAL A 315 35.18 5.24 14.56
C VAL A 315 35.02 3.77 14.12
N SER A 316 36.09 3.12 13.65
CA SER A 316 36.05 1.71 13.24
C SER A 316 35.76 0.77 14.40
N SER A 317 36.41 0.97 15.55
CA SER A 317 36.15 0.18 16.76
C SER A 317 34.75 0.42 17.34
N ALA A 318 34.23 1.66 17.32
CA ALA A 318 32.85 1.94 17.71
C ALA A 318 31.84 1.24 16.78
N ALA A 319 32.04 1.29 15.46
CA ALA A 319 31.19 0.59 14.49
C ALA A 319 31.21 -0.93 14.69
N LEU A 320 32.39 -1.51 14.88
CA LEU A 320 32.57 -2.94 15.16
C LEU A 320 31.90 -3.34 16.47
N LEU A 321 32.05 -2.55 17.54
CA LEU A 321 31.43 -2.81 18.84
C LEU A 321 29.90 -2.76 18.77
N VAL A 322 29.33 -1.77 18.07
CA VAL A 322 27.87 -1.71 17.83
C VAL A 322 27.40 -2.94 17.07
N PHE A 323 28.09 -3.32 15.99
CA PHE A 323 27.73 -4.49 15.17
C PHE A 323 27.78 -5.81 15.97
N LEU A 324 28.86 -6.05 16.72
CA LEU A 324 29.00 -7.21 17.59
C LEU A 324 27.93 -7.23 18.70
N THR A 325 27.57 -6.08 19.26
CA THR A 325 26.53 -5.97 20.29
C THR A 325 25.16 -6.35 19.72
N VAL A 326 24.80 -5.87 18.52
CA VAL A 326 23.52 -6.21 17.87
C VAL A 326 23.45 -7.71 17.56
N ILE A 327 24.54 -8.31 17.06
CA ILE A 327 24.60 -9.76 16.81
C ILE A 327 24.45 -10.53 18.13
N TYR A 328 25.21 -10.18 19.16
CA TYR A 328 25.19 -10.86 20.46
C TYR A 328 23.79 -10.84 21.12
N LEU A 329 23.12 -9.67 21.12
CA LEU A 329 21.76 -9.52 21.63
C LEU A 329 20.71 -10.29 20.81
N SER A 330 20.95 -10.46 19.51
CA SER A 330 20.11 -11.29 18.64
C SER A 330 20.32 -12.78 18.89
N CYS A 331 21.58 -13.23 19.07
CA CYS A 331 21.92 -14.62 19.36
C CYS A 331 21.43 -15.09 20.74
N ILE A 332 21.36 -14.21 21.73
CA ILE A 332 20.79 -14.51 23.06
C ILE A 332 19.25 -14.60 23.02
N GLY A 333 18.61 -14.09 21.97
CA GLY A 333 17.14 -14.01 21.88
C GLY A 333 16.52 -12.87 22.69
N CYS A 334 17.32 -11.92 23.20
CA CYS A 334 16.81 -10.67 23.76
C CYS A 334 16.09 -9.84 22.67
N ILE A 335 16.62 -9.87 21.45
CA ILE A 335 16.01 -9.32 20.24
C ILE A 335 15.36 -10.47 19.46
N ALA A 336 14.08 -10.32 19.15
CA ALA A 336 13.34 -11.24 18.29
C ALA A 336 13.86 -11.16 16.84
N PRO A 337 13.96 -12.30 16.14
CA PRO A 337 14.39 -12.34 14.74
C PRO A 337 13.39 -11.62 13.82
N TRP A 338 13.80 -11.45 12.57
CA TRP A 338 12.97 -10.91 11.49
C TRP A 338 11.65 -11.68 11.37
N SER A 339 10.53 -10.98 11.23
CA SER A 339 9.25 -11.65 10.96
C SER A 339 9.25 -12.29 9.56
N GLY A 340 8.54 -13.41 9.40
CA GLY A 340 8.58 -14.21 8.18
C GLY A 340 8.21 -13.44 6.89
N ARG A 341 7.34 -12.42 7.00
CA ARG A 341 6.94 -11.55 5.87
C ARG A 341 8.07 -10.63 5.40
N PHE A 342 8.85 -10.05 6.31
CA PHE A 342 10.01 -9.23 5.92
C PHE A 342 11.20 -10.13 5.53
N TYR A 343 11.38 -11.26 6.19
CA TYR A 343 12.41 -12.24 5.83
C TYR A 343 12.22 -12.81 4.41
N SER A 344 10.97 -13.02 3.96
CA SER A 344 10.69 -13.48 2.58
C SER A 344 11.05 -12.48 1.47
N LEU A 345 11.31 -11.21 1.82
CA LEU A 345 11.83 -10.21 0.87
C LEU A 345 13.36 -10.34 0.68
N TRP A 346 14.05 -11.06 1.58
CA TRP A 346 15.47 -11.37 1.49
C TRP A 346 15.70 -12.80 0.97
N ASP A 347 15.05 -13.79 1.60
CA ASP A 347 15.01 -15.17 1.14
C ASP A 347 13.66 -15.46 0.45
N THR A 348 13.67 -15.32 -0.88
CA THR A 348 12.48 -15.53 -1.71
C THR A 348 12.01 -16.99 -1.79
N GLY A 349 12.82 -17.94 -1.34
CA GLY A 349 12.45 -19.35 -1.24
C GLY A 349 11.68 -19.68 0.05
N TYR A 350 11.99 -18.98 1.15
CA TYR A 350 11.52 -19.30 2.50
C TYR A 350 10.00 -19.44 2.61
N ALA A 351 9.25 -18.44 2.11
CA ALA A 351 7.78 -18.41 2.23
C ALA A 351 7.12 -19.64 1.57
N LYS A 352 7.61 -20.04 0.39
CA LYS A 352 7.01 -21.15 -0.37
C LYS A 352 7.23 -22.52 0.29
N ILE A 353 8.30 -22.66 1.08
CA ILE A 353 8.68 -23.91 1.74
C ILE A 353 8.08 -24.01 3.14
N HIS A 354 8.19 -22.94 3.94
CA HIS A 354 7.88 -22.99 5.38
C HIS A 354 6.53 -22.38 5.77
N ILE A 355 5.98 -21.42 5.00
CA ILE A 355 4.75 -20.72 5.35
C ILE A 355 3.87 -20.56 4.10
N PRO A 356 3.20 -21.64 3.63
CA PRO A 356 2.49 -21.64 2.36
C PRO A 356 1.39 -20.58 2.26
N ILE A 357 0.85 -20.11 3.39
CA ILE A 357 -0.10 -18.99 3.47
C ILE A 357 0.48 -17.72 2.83
N ILE A 358 1.71 -17.32 3.15
CA ILE A 358 2.35 -16.11 2.59
C ILE A 358 2.51 -16.25 1.07
N ALA A 359 2.93 -17.42 0.61
CA ALA A 359 3.10 -17.70 -0.82
C ALA A 359 1.78 -17.89 -1.60
N SER A 360 0.65 -18.10 -0.91
CA SER A 360 -0.66 -18.30 -1.54
C SER A 360 -1.29 -17.01 -2.07
N VAL A 361 -0.96 -15.86 -1.48
CA VAL A 361 -1.45 -14.55 -1.90
C VAL A 361 -0.80 -14.15 -3.23
N SER A 362 -1.60 -13.79 -4.22
CA SER A 362 -1.12 -13.35 -5.55
C SER A 362 -0.21 -12.12 -5.48
N GLU A 363 -0.44 -11.24 -4.50
CA GLU A 363 0.35 -10.02 -4.27
C GLU A 363 1.80 -10.26 -3.83
N HIS A 364 2.09 -11.43 -3.26
CA HIS A 364 3.41 -11.84 -2.78
C HIS A 364 4.30 -12.43 -3.90
N GLN A 365 3.79 -12.54 -5.12
CA GLN A 365 4.55 -13.01 -6.28
C GLN A 365 5.53 -11.93 -6.80
N PRO A 366 6.60 -12.33 -7.54
CA PRO A 366 7.51 -11.38 -8.18
C PRO A 366 6.88 -10.69 -9.39
N THR A 367 7.29 -9.44 -9.65
CA THR A 367 6.85 -8.66 -10.83
C THR A 367 7.53 -9.11 -12.12
N THR A 368 6.78 -9.16 -13.21
CA THR A 368 7.36 -9.26 -14.57
C THR A 368 7.65 -7.88 -15.15
N TRP A 369 8.56 -7.79 -16.13
CA TRP A 369 8.84 -6.54 -16.86
C TRP A 369 7.61 -5.91 -17.52
N VAL A 370 6.62 -6.74 -17.88
CA VAL A 370 5.34 -6.30 -18.45
C VAL A 370 4.60 -5.41 -17.44
N SER A 371 4.60 -5.78 -16.16
CA SER A 371 3.96 -4.98 -15.10
C SER A 371 4.64 -3.62 -14.94
N PHE A 372 5.98 -3.59 -14.93
CA PHE A 372 6.76 -2.35 -14.90
C PHE A 372 6.43 -1.39 -16.05
N PHE A 373 6.27 -1.91 -17.27
CA PHE A 373 5.90 -1.07 -18.42
C PHE A 373 4.42 -0.66 -18.42
N PHE A 374 3.53 -1.57 -18.01
CA PHE A 374 2.08 -1.34 -17.95
C PHE A 374 1.71 -0.21 -16.99
N ASP A 375 2.35 -0.15 -15.82
CA ASP A 375 2.01 0.81 -14.76
C ASP A 375 2.70 2.17 -14.91
N LEU A 376 3.85 2.23 -15.61
CA LEU A 376 4.76 3.39 -15.62
C LEU A 376 5.05 3.94 -17.02
N HIS A 377 4.79 3.20 -18.10
CA HIS A 377 4.93 3.62 -19.50
C HIS A 377 6.26 4.33 -19.81
N ILE A 378 6.29 5.64 -20.13
CA ILE A 378 7.54 6.39 -20.39
C ILE A 378 8.41 6.63 -19.15
N LEU A 379 7.84 6.55 -17.94
CA LEU A 379 8.54 6.90 -16.70
C LEU A 379 9.63 5.86 -16.38
N VAL A 380 9.40 4.57 -16.68
CA VAL A 380 10.41 3.52 -16.46
C VAL A 380 11.64 3.68 -17.36
N CYS A 381 11.48 4.20 -18.58
CA CYS A 381 12.58 4.46 -19.51
C CYS A 381 13.39 5.72 -19.14
N THR A 382 12.73 6.73 -18.55
CA THR A 382 13.36 8.01 -18.20
C THR A 382 13.89 8.08 -16.76
N PHE A 383 13.40 7.20 -15.87
CA PHE A 383 13.85 7.03 -14.49
C PHE A 383 15.38 6.87 -14.34
N PRO A 384 16.09 6.00 -15.11
CA PRO A 384 17.54 5.83 -14.96
C PRO A 384 18.33 7.09 -15.33
N ALA A 385 17.85 7.88 -16.31
CA ALA A 385 18.46 9.15 -16.68
C ALA A 385 18.30 10.19 -15.56
N GLY A 386 17.11 10.26 -14.93
CA GLY A 386 16.87 11.10 -13.76
C GLY A 386 17.76 10.74 -12.56
N LEU A 387 17.95 9.45 -12.31
CA LEU A 387 18.85 8.93 -11.30
C LEU A 387 20.32 9.32 -11.60
N TRP A 388 20.75 9.22 -12.86
CA TRP A 388 22.08 9.65 -13.29
C TRP A 388 22.32 11.15 -13.08
N PHE A 389 21.35 12.01 -13.39
CA PHE A 389 21.46 13.45 -13.10
C PHE A 389 21.57 13.76 -11.59
N CYS A 390 20.88 12.98 -10.75
CA CYS A 390 21.00 13.11 -9.28
C CYS A 390 22.38 12.66 -8.77
N ILE A 391 22.95 11.60 -9.35
CA ILE A 391 24.31 11.12 -9.01
C ILE A 391 25.39 12.07 -9.54
N LYS A 392 25.22 12.68 -10.72
CA LYS A 392 26.22 13.61 -11.27
C LYS A 392 26.42 14.83 -10.38
N ASN A 393 25.34 15.36 -9.82
CA ASN A 393 25.34 16.57 -9.00
C ASN A 393 25.00 16.23 -7.54
N ILE A 394 25.94 15.59 -6.82
CA ILE A 394 25.75 15.09 -5.45
C ILE A 394 25.54 16.21 -4.43
N ASN A 395 24.38 16.19 -3.77
CA ASN A 395 24.10 16.93 -2.54
C ASN A 395 23.50 16.00 -1.48
N ASP A 396 23.48 16.44 -0.22
CA ASP A 396 23.12 15.61 0.93
C ASP A 396 21.70 15.01 0.80
N GLU A 397 20.74 15.79 0.28
CA GLU A 397 19.37 15.34 -0.03
C GLU A 397 19.25 14.45 -1.28
N ARG A 398 20.21 14.52 -2.21
CA ARG A 398 20.20 13.71 -3.44
C ARG A 398 20.74 12.30 -3.20
N VAL A 399 21.63 12.15 -2.21
CA VAL A 399 22.02 10.83 -1.68
C VAL A 399 20.80 10.10 -1.12
N PHE A 400 19.90 10.78 -0.39
CA PHE A 400 18.66 10.18 0.11
C PHE A 400 17.78 9.63 -1.03
N VAL A 401 17.56 10.43 -2.08
CA VAL A 401 16.73 10.03 -3.23
C VAL A 401 17.36 8.90 -4.04
N ALA A 402 18.68 8.90 -4.23
CA ALA A 402 19.38 7.81 -4.91
C ALA A 402 19.25 6.48 -4.14
N LEU A 403 19.38 6.50 -2.81
CA LEU A 403 19.17 5.31 -1.96
C LEU A 403 17.71 4.86 -1.99
N TYR A 404 16.75 5.79 -1.88
CA TYR A 404 15.32 5.48 -1.99
C TYR A 404 15.02 4.77 -3.32
N ALA A 405 15.53 5.30 -4.45
CA ALA A 405 15.33 4.73 -5.76
C ALA A 405 15.88 3.29 -5.88
N ILE A 406 17.13 3.06 -5.43
CA ILE A 406 17.76 1.74 -5.50
C ILE A 406 17.02 0.72 -4.63
N SER A 407 16.68 1.08 -3.38
CA SER A 407 15.94 0.20 -2.48
C SER A 407 14.53 -0.10 -3.00
N ALA A 408 13.81 0.90 -3.51
CA ALA A 408 12.44 0.72 -4.01
C ALA A 408 12.40 -0.14 -5.28
N VAL A 409 13.36 -0.01 -6.19
CA VAL A 409 13.45 -0.87 -7.39
C VAL A 409 13.69 -2.32 -7.01
N TYR A 410 14.58 -2.59 -6.06
CA TYR A 410 14.83 -3.95 -5.57
C TYR A 410 13.56 -4.57 -4.96
N PHE A 411 12.91 -3.87 -4.02
CA PHE A 411 11.72 -4.40 -3.35
C PHE A 411 10.51 -4.57 -4.28
N ALA A 412 10.30 -3.65 -5.23
CA ALA A 412 9.27 -3.81 -6.25
C ALA A 412 9.55 -5.00 -7.17
N GLY A 413 10.81 -5.26 -7.52
CA GLY A 413 11.21 -6.42 -8.32
C GLY A 413 10.90 -7.77 -7.66
N VAL A 414 10.98 -7.83 -6.33
CA VAL A 414 10.71 -9.03 -5.53
C VAL A 414 9.22 -9.26 -5.28
N MET A 415 8.40 -8.20 -5.15
CA MET A 415 7.00 -8.31 -4.75
C MET A 415 6.08 -7.27 -5.44
N VAL A 416 5.01 -7.73 -6.10
CA VAL A 416 4.06 -6.85 -6.84
C VAL A 416 3.48 -5.72 -5.98
N ARG A 417 3.03 -5.98 -4.74
CA ARG A 417 2.43 -4.92 -3.88
C ARG A 417 3.38 -3.75 -3.61
N LEU A 418 4.70 -3.99 -3.60
CA LEU A 418 5.70 -2.95 -3.27
C LEU A 418 5.97 -1.99 -4.43
N MET A 419 5.46 -2.28 -5.63
CA MET A 419 5.47 -1.36 -6.78
C MET A 419 4.77 -0.03 -6.48
N LEU A 420 3.78 -0.03 -5.57
CA LEU A 420 3.15 1.18 -5.04
C LEU A 420 4.18 2.14 -4.41
N THR A 421 5.19 1.62 -3.71
CA THR A 421 6.23 2.41 -3.03
C THR A 421 7.35 2.90 -3.97
N LEU A 422 7.51 2.25 -5.13
CA LEU A 422 8.40 2.66 -6.21
C LEU A 422 7.82 3.81 -7.03
N THR A 423 6.50 3.81 -7.25
CA THR A 423 5.81 4.77 -8.13
C THR A 423 6.15 6.26 -7.84
N PRO A 424 6.22 6.74 -6.57
CA PRO A 424 6.55 8.13 -6.30
C PRO A 424 7.97 8.54 -6.71
N VAL A 425 8.99 7.72 -6.41
CA VAL A 425 10.38 8.04 -6.76
C VAL A 425 10.62 7.98 -8.28
N VAL A 426 9.91 7.11 -9.00
CA VAL A 426 9.93 7.08 -10.47
C VAL A 426 9.34 8.37 -11.05
N CYS A 427 8.20 8.85 -10.53
CA CYS A 427 7.61 10.12 -10.94
C CYS A 427 8.57 11.31 -10.70
N MET A 428 9.22 11.36 -9.53
CA MET A 428 10.17 12.42 -9.17
C MET A 428 11.41 12.44 -10.08
N LEU A 429 12.04 11.28 -10.31
CA LEU A 429 13.27 11.20 -11.10
C LEU A 429 13.00 11.39 -12.60
N SER A 430 11.91 10.81 -13.12
CA SER A 430 11.46 11.09 -14.49
C SER A 430 11.19 12.59 -14.67
N ALA A 431 10.56 13.25 -13.70
CA ALA A 431 10.32 14.69 -13.78
C ALA A 431 11.59 15.55 -13.74
N ILE A 432 12.63 15.14 -12.99
CA ILE A 432 13.95 15.78 -13.04
C ILE A 432 14.60 15.60 -14.43
N ALA A 433 14.48 14.42 -15.05
CA ALA A 433 14.98 14.17 -16.40
C ALA A 433 14.26 15.04 -17.44
N PHE A 434 12.92 15.03 -17.48
CA PHE A 434 12.14 15.87 -18.38
C PHE A 434 12.37 17.36 -18.15
N SER A 435 12.41 17.81 -16.89
CA SER A 435 12.72 19.21 -16.57
C SER A 435 14.12 19.63 -17.06
N SER A 436 15.12 18.75 -16.97
CA SER A 436 16.47 19.04 -17.46
C SER A 436 16.54 19.14 -18.99
N VAL A 437 15.71 18.36 -19.70
CA VAL A 437 15.54 18.48 -21.16
C VAL A 437 14.84 19.81 -21.48
N PHE A 438 13.70 20.11 -20.86
CA PHE A 438 13.02 21.39 -21.12
C PHE A 438 13.89 22.60 -20.79
N GLU A 439 14.64 22.58 -19.68
CA GLU A 439 15.57 23.66 -19.30
C GLU A 439 16.65 23.91 -20.37
N ARG A 440 17.22 22.84 -20.97
CA ARG A 440 18.27 22.97 -22.00
C ARG A 440 17.76 23.31 -23.40
N TYR A 441 16.56 22.86 -23.77
CA TYR A 441 16.03 23.03 -25.13
C TYR A 441 15.04 24.19 -25.28
N LEU A 442 14.35 24.61 -24.20
CA LEU A 442 13.38 25.72 -24.20
C LEU A 442 13.97 27.00 -23.58
N GLY A 443 14.94 26.88 -22.64
CA GLY A 443 15.46 28.01 -21.85
C GLY A 443 16.28 29.06 -22.62
N ASP A 444 16.75 28.73 -23.83
CA ASP A 444 17.51 29.68 -24.67
C ASP A 444 16.62 30.70 -25.39
N ASP A 445 15.34 30.40 -25.62
CA ASP A 445 14.45 31.32 -26.34
C ASP A 445 13.96 32.44 -25.40
N MET A 446 13.70 32.16 -24.11
CA MET A 446 13.43 33.21 -23.11
C MET A 446 14.61 34.16 -22.87
N LYS A 447 15.85 33.72 -23.10
CA LYS A 447 17.03 34.61 -23.01
C LYS A 447 17.16 35.55 -24.21
N ARG A 448 16.47 35.28 -25.32
CA ARG A 448 16.46 36.14 -26.51
C ARG A 448 15.42 37.24 -26.48
N GLU A 449 14.35 37.09 -25.68
CA GLU A 449 13.28 38.10 -25.56
C GLU A 449 13.64 39.29 -24.65
N ASN A 450 14.73 39.20 -23.87
CA ASN A 450 15.31 40.33 -23.16
C ASN A 450 16.50 40.90 -23.96
N PRO A 451 16.30 41.90 -24.85
CA PRO A 451 17.44 42.67 -25.36
C PRO A 451 18.14 43.38 -24.20
N PRO A 452 19.47 43.61 -24.28
CA PRO A 452 20.11 44.56 -23.38
C PRO A 452 19.43 45.92 -23.57
N THR A 453 19.13 46.61 -22.46
CA THR A 453 18.75 48.02 -22.51
C THR A 453 19.97 48.82 -22.92
N ASP A 454 20.02 49.23 -24.19
CA ASP A 454 20.95 50.25 -24.67
C ASP A 454 20.64 51.56 -23.94
N ASP A 455 21.50 51.96 -23.00
CA ASP A 455 21.51 53.32 -22.44
C ASP A 455 22.03 54.29 -23.51
N SER A 456 21.15 54.68 -24.43
CA SER A 456 21.38 55.75 -25.41
C SER A 456 20.47 56.94 -25.14
N SER A 457 20.83 57.73 -24.13
CA SER A 457 20.35 59.11 -24.00
C SER A 457 21.37 60.05 -24.63
N ASP A 458 21.13 60.45 -25.87
CA ASP A 458 21.76 61.65 -26.45
C ASP A 458 21.31 62.88 -25.63
N ASP A 459 22.28 63.62 -25.10
CA ASP A 459 22.10 65.03 -24.73
C ASP A 459 23.41 65.77 -25.06
N ASP A 460 23.30 66.85 -25.85
CA ASP A 460 24.42 67.64 -26.36
C ASP A 460 25.19 68.36 -25.24
N ASP A 461 26.52 68.21 -25.17
CA ASP A 461 27.37 69.43 -25.06
C ASP A 461 28.86 69.28 -25.45
N LYS A 462 29.24 70.10 -26.45
CA LYS A 462 30.56 70.75 -26.69
C LYS A 462 31.82 70.21 -25.95
N ARG A 463 32.77 69.62 -26.72
CA ARG A 463 34.01 70.31 -27.18
C ARG A 463 34.93 69.44 -28.05
N ASN A 464 35.83 70.11 -28.76
CA ASN A 464 36.54 69.60 -29.94
C ASN A 464 38.01 69.22 -29.67
N SER A 465 38.52 68.28 -30.48
CA SER A 465 39.92 68.06 -30.90
C SER A 465 41.03 67.81 -29.85
N GLY A 466 41.83 66.75 -30.07
CA GLY A 466 43.18 66.65 -29.51
C GLY A 466 43.91 65.32 -29.69
N ASN A 467 44.70 65.19 -30.76
CA ASN A 467 45.94 64.38 -30.90
C ASN A 467 45.83 62.83 -30.79
N LEU A 468 46.22 62.01 -31.78
CA LEU A 468 47.44 61.84 -32.60
C LEU A 468 48.25 60.58 -32.17
N TYR A 469 48.31 59.60 -33.07
CA TYR A 469 49.42 58.68 -33.38
C TYR A 469 50.04 57.70 -32.33
N ASP A 470 50.00 56.42 -32.74
CA ASP A 470 51.13 55.49 -32.95
C ASP A 470 51.53 54.37 -31.96
N LYS A 471 51.83 53.23 -32.61
CA LYS A 471 52.70 52.10 -32.24
C LYS A 471 52.28 51.25 -31.02
N ALA A 472 51.75 50.04 -31.19
CA ALA A 472 52.27 48.85 -31.91
C ALA A 472 53.57 48.26 -31.35
N GLY A 473 53.49 47.01 -30.86
CA GLY A 473 54.64 46.10 -30.83
C GLY A 473 55.01 45.45 -29.49
N LYS A 474 54.28 44.41 -29.06
CA LYS A 474 54.91 43.14 -28.67
C LYS A 474 53.94 41.96 -28.80
N VAL A 475 54.50 40.81 -29.17
CA VAL A 475 53.79 39.73 -29.87
C VAL A 475 53.67 38.48 -28.99
N ARG A 476 52.48 37.86 -29.05
CA ARG A 476 52.11 36.47 -28.71
C ARG A 476 52.92 35.74 -27.61
N LYS A 477 52.19 35.33 -26.57
CA LYS A 477 52.22 33.92 -26.12
C LYS A 477 50.86 33.30 -26.45
N HIS A 478 50.85 32.04 -26.89
CA HIS A 478 49.72 31.39 -27.55
C HIS A 478 49.23 30.18 -26.73
N VAL A 479 47.95 29.81 -26.93
CA VAL A 479 47.28 28.53 -26.59
C VAL A 479 46.57 28.40 -25.22
N SER A 480 45.29 27.99 -25.34
CA SER A 480 44.35 27.34 -24.39
C SER A 480 43.99 28.05 -23.07
N GLU A 481 42.72 28.18 -22.68
CA GLU A 481 41.46 27.65 -23.25
C GLU A 481 40.47 28.79 -23.52
N GLN A 482 39.90 28.82 -24.74
CA GLN A 482 38.54 29.34 -24.87
C GLN A 482 37.64 28.29 -24.25
N GLU A 483 36.94 28.61 -23.17
CA GLU A 483 35.78 27.83 -22.77
C GLU A 483 34.85 27.75 -23.98
N LYS A 484 34.57 26.53 -24.43
CA LYS A 484 33.71 26.29 -25.58
C LYS A 484 32.35 26.90 -25.29
N ALA A 485 31.97 27.92 -26.04
CA ALA A 485 30.57 28.12 -26.35
C ALA A 485 30.09 26.80 -26.98
N GLU A 486 29.29 26.02 -26.24
CA GLU A 486 28.70 24.81 -26.79
C GLU A 486 27.93 25.15 -28.06
N GLU A 487 28.14 24.35 -29.09
CA GLU A 487 27.54 24.54 -30.40
C GLU A 487 26.00 24.59 -30.25
N GLY A 488 25.44 25.79 -30.44
CA GLY A 488 24.00 26.00 -30.31
C GLY A 488 23.27 25.16 -31.35
N LEU A 489 22.69 24.03 -30.92
CA LEU A 489 21.82 23.19 -31.75
C LEU A 489 20.82 24.09 -32.49
N GLY A 490 20.77 23.94 -33.82
CA GLY A 490 19.94 24.79 -34.67
C GLY A 490 18.49 24.84 -34.17
N PRO A 491 17.78 25.98 -34.29
CA PRO A 491 16.45 26.17 -33.69
C PRO A 491 15.44 25.09 -34.11
N ASN A 492 15.57 24.55 -35.33
CA ASN A 492 14.78 23.43 -35.81
C ASN A 492 14.92 22.17 -34.93
N ILE A 493 16.14 21.84 -34.47
CA ILE A 493 16.37 20.68 -33.60
C ILE A 493 15.76 20.91 -32.22
N LYS A 494 15.85 22.14 -31.67
CA LYS A 494 15.20 22.50 -30.39
C LYS A 494 13.68 22.36 -30.46
N SER A 495 13.07 22.84 -31.54
CA SER A 495 11.64 22.69 -31.82
C SER A 495 11.24 21.21 -31.98
N ILE A 496 12.00 20.42 -32.73
CA ILE A 496 11.76 18.97 -32.89
C ILE A 496 11.85 18.23 -31.55
N VAL A 497 12.87 18.51 -30.72
CA VAL A 497 13.05 17.85 -29.41
C VAL A 497 11.93 18.22 -28.44
N THR A 498 11.54 19.50 -28.38
CA THR A 498 10.43 19.94 -27.50
C THR A 498 9.09 19.34 -27.93
N MET A 499 8.79 19.31 -29.24
CA MET A 499 7.60 18.63 -29.77
C MET A 499 7.60 17.11 -29.52
N LEU A 500 8.75 16.45 -29.66
CA LEU A 500 8.91 15.03 -29.34
C LEU A 500 8.64 14.75 -27.85
N MET A 501 9.18 15.57 -26.94
CA MET A 501 8.90 15.43 -25.50
C MET A 501 7.41 15.66 -25.20
N LEU A 502 6.79 16.66 -25.81
CA LEU A 502 5.35 16.92 -25.63
C LEU A 502 4.49 15.76 -26.14
N MET A 503 4.83 15.17 -27.29
CA MET A 503 4.16 13.99 -27.83
C MET A 503 4.27 12.78 -26.89
N LEU A 504 5.43 12.54 -26.27
CA LEU A 504 5.61 11.49 -25.26
C LEU A 504 4.72 11.72 -24.03
N LEU A 505 4.60 12.97 -23.55
CA LEU A 505 3.71 13.32 -22.44
C LEU A 505 2.23 13.10 -22.79
N MET A 506 1.82 13.38 -24.02
CA MET A 506 0.47 13.11 -24.50
C MET A 506 0.18 11.60 -24.59
N MET A 507 1.10 10.81 -25.13
CA MET A 507 0.96 9.34 -25.15
C MET A 507 0.88 8.75 -23.73
N PHE A 508 1.67 9.28 -22.79
CA PHE A 508 1.57 8.92 -21.37
C PHE A 508 0.18 9.18 -20.80
N ALA A 509 -0.40 10.36 -21.01
CA ALA A 509 -1.73 10.69 -20.51
C ALA A 509 -2.82 9.76 -21.09
N VAL A 510 -2.74 9.44 -22.39
CA VAL A 510 -3.67 8.50 -23.05
C VAL A 510 -3.50 7.08 -22.49
N HIS A 511 -2.26 6.58 -22.37
CA HIS A 511 -1.97 5.26 -21.78
C HIS A 511 -2.50 5.16 -20.35
N CYS A 512 -2.22 6.17 -19.50
CA CYS A 512 -2.67 6.19 -18.11
C CYS A 512 -4.20 6.12 -18.00
N THR A 513 -4.90 6.87 -18.84
CA THR A 513 -6.37 6.89 -18.89
C THR A 513 -6.94 5.54 -19.36
N TRP A 514 -6.35 4.95 -20.41
CA TRP A 514 -6.75 3.65 -20.94
C TRP A 514 -6.54 2.51 -19.93
N VAL A 515 -5.36 2.42 -19.31
CA VAL A 515 -5.07 1.42 -18.26
C VAL A 515 -6.03 1.58 -17.09
N THR A 516 -6.23 2.82 -16.62
CA THR A 516 -7.12 3.09 -15.49
C THR A 516 -8.55 2.66 -15.79
N SER A 517 -9.09 3.03 -16.96
CA SER A 517 -10.45 2.67 -17.39
C SER A 517 -10.63 1.16 -17.54
N ASN A 518 -9.66 0.44 -18.12
CA ASN A 518 -9.90 -0.92 -18.60
C ASN A 518 -9.38 -2.01 -17.66
N ALA A 519 -8.34 -1.75 -16.85
CA ALA A 519 -7.76 -2.74 -15.94
C ALA A 519 -8.13 -2.50 -14.47
N TYR A 520 -7.88 -1.30 -13.95
CA TYR A 520 -7.92 -1.05 -12.50
C TYR A 520 -9.29 -0.63 -11.93
N SER A 521 -10.26 -0.26 -12.76
CA SER A 521 -11.56 0.24 -12.31
C SER A 521 -12.71 -0.77 -12.48
N SER A 522 -12.43 -2.04 -12.18
CA SER A 522 -13.43 -3.12 -12.08
C SER A 522 -13.65 -3.51 -10.60
N PRO A 523 -14.90 -3.51 -10.10
CA PRO A 523 -15.21 -3.99 -8.75
C PRO A 523 -15.11 -5.51 -8.65
N SER A 524 -14.77 -6.00 -7.46
CA SER A 524 -14.70 -7.45 -7.16
C SER A 524 -16.03 -8.03 -6.67
N VAL A 525 -16.95 -7.18 -6.20
CA VAL A 525 -18.26 -7.58 -5.65
C VAL A 525 -19.28 -7.91 -6.73
N VAL A 526 -19.19 -7.20 -7.85
CA VAL A 526 -20.18 -7.21 -8.94
C VAL A 526 -19.45 -7.59 -10.22
N LEU A 527 -19.78 -8.72 -10.83
CA LEU A 527 -19.10 -9.18 -12.04
C LEU A 527 -19.83 -8.65 -13.27
N ALA A 528 -19.10 -8.00 -14.18
CA ALA A 528 -19.65 -7.53 -15.45
C ALA A 528 -19.34 -8.52 -16.57
N SER A 529 -20.38 -9.04 -17.21
CA SER A 529 -20.27 -9.79 -18.47
C SER A 529 -20.76 -8.93 -19.64
N TYR A 530 -20.14 -9.07 -20.80
CA TYR A 530 -20.53 -8.36 -22.02
C TYR A 530 -21.03 -9.37 -23.05
N ASN A 531 -22.25 -9.17 -23.54
CA ASN A 531 -22.83 -9.96 -24.62
C ASN A 531 -22.20 -9.55 -25.96
N HIS A 532 -22.37 -10.39 -26.99
CA HIS A 532 -21.89 -10.10 -28.34
C HIS A 532 -22.43 -8.79 -28.94
N ASP A 533 -23.64 -8.37 -28.52
CA ASP A 533 -24.27 -7.11 -28.95
C ASP A 533 -23.70 -5.86 -28.24
N GLY A 534 -22.71 -6.02 -27.36
CA GLY A 534 -22.16 -4.94 -26.52
C GLY A 534 -23.03 -4.57 -25.31
N SER A 535 -24.20 -5.19 -25.15
CA SER A 535 -25.02 -5.07 -23.94
C SER A 535 -24.31 -5.71 -22.75
N ARG A 536 -24.41 -5.08 -21.58
CA ARG A 536 -23.67 -5.42 -20.37
C ARG A 536 -24.60 -6.04 -19.34
N ASN A 537 -24.39 -7.32 -19.06
CA ASN A 537 -25.09 -8.04 -18.01
C ASN A 537 -24.27 -7.94 -16.72
N ILE A 538 -24.96 -7.70 -15.61
CA ILE A 538 -24.36 -7.53 -14.29
C ILE A 538 -24.75 -8.74 -13.45
N LEU A 539 -23.76 -9.52 -13.01
CA LEU A 539 -23.94 -10.68 -12.15
C LEU A 539 -23.63 -10.26 -10.71
N ASP A 540 -24.59 -10.50 -9.81
CA ASP A 540 -24.59 -9.96 -8.44
C ASP A 540 -24.87 -11.04 -7.38
N ASP A 541 -24.58 -12.29 -7.73
CA ASP A 541 -24.75 -13.49 -6.91
C ASP A 541 -24.13 -13.38 -5.50
N PHE A 542 -23.02 -12.64 -5.36
CA PHE A 542 -22.38 -12.38 -4.08
C PHE A 542 -23.30 -11.59 -3.14
N ARG A 543 -23.84 -10.45 -3.60
CA ARG A 543 -24.73 -9.63 -2.77
C ARG A 543 -26.03 -10.36 -2.50
N GLU A 544 -26.58 -11.07 -3.48
CA GLU A 544 -27.76 -11.94 -3.31
C GLU A 544 -27.57 -12.94 -2.16
N ALA A 545 -26.51 -13.76 -2.23
CA ALA A 545 -26.25 -14.81 -1.25
C ALA A 545 -25.92 -14.26 0.15
N TYR A 546 -25.12 -13.19 0.24
CA TYR A 546 -24.83 -12.55 1.52
C TYR A 546 -26.07 -11.87 2.13
N TYR A 547 -26.99 -11.36 1.31
CA TYR A 547 -28.24 -10.74 1.79
C TYR A 547 -29.26 -11.78 2.25
N TRP A 548 -29.39 -12.91 1.53
CA TRP A 548 -30.13 -14.07 2.01
C TRP A 548 -29.59 -14.54 3.37
N LEU A 549 -28.27 -14.69 3.49
CA LEU A 549 -27.61 -15.12 4.73
C LEU A 549 -27.89 -14.14 5.89
N ARG A 550 -28.02 -12.83 5.59
CA ARG A 550 -28.35 -11.78 6.56
C ARG A 550 -29.80 -11.79 7.03
N GLN A 551 -30.76 -12.13 6.17
CA GLN A 551 -32.19 -12.03 6.47
C GLN A 551 -32.82 -13.37 6.88
N ASN A 552 -32.31 -14.50 6.40
CA ASN A 552 -32.96 -15.81 6.50
C ASN A 552 -32.30 -16.76 7.53
N THR A 553 -31.24 -16.33 8.21
CA THR A 553 -30.58 -17.12 9.26
C THR A 553 -30.65 -16.45 10.63
N ASP A 554 -30.46 -17.23 11.70
CA ASP A 554 -30.36 -16.71 13.08
C ASP A 554 -29.23 -15.68 13.21
N GLU A 555 -29.39 -14.65 14.05
CA GLU A 555 -28.40 -13.58 14.24
C GLU A 555 -27.05 -14.12 14.72
N HIS A 556 -27.09 -15.18 15.53
CA HIS A 556 -25.90 -15.84 16.07
C HIS A 556 -25.36 -16.99 15.20
N ALA A 557 -25.91 -17.24 13.99
CA ALA A 557 -25.47 -18.35 13.15
C ALA A 557 -23.98 -18.25 12.77
N ARG A 558 -23.24 -19.37 12.88
CA ARG A 558 -21.82 -19.42 12.48
C ARG A 558 -21.64 -19.93 11.05
N VAL A 559 -20.83 -19.21 10.29
CA VAL A 559 -20.57 -19.46 8.87
C VAL A 559 -19.11 -19.85 8.67
N MET A 560 -18.89 -21.05 8.14
CA MET A 560 -17.57 -21.51 7.72
C MET A 560 -17.38 -21.22 6.22
N SER A 561 -16.30 -20.53 5.89
CA SER A 561 -15.86 -20.23 4.52
C SER A 561 -14.34 -20.31 4.45
N TRP A 562 -13.78 -20.22 3.25
CA TRP A 562 -12.36 -19.92 3.09
C TRP A 562 -12.03 -18.49 3.57
N TRP A 563 -10.76 -18.23 3.91
CA TRP A 563 -10.33 -17.02 4.61
C TRP A 563 -10.53 -15.74 3.80
N ASP A 564 -10.35 -15.81 2.47
CA ASP A 564 -10.55 -14.72 1.49
C ASP A 564 -11.85 -13.90 1.71
N TYR A 565 -12.90 -14.57 2.18
CA TYR A 565 -14.27 -14.05 2.21
C TYR A 565 -14.72 -13.56 3.60
N GLY A 566 -13.92 -13.76 4.65
CA GLY A 566 -14.32 -13.51 6.03
C GLY A 566 -14.80 -12.07 6.27
N TYR A 567 -14.04 -11.09 5.77
CA TYR A 567 -14.41 -9.67 5.86
C TYR A 567 -15.68 -9.32 5.08
N GLN A 568 -15.93 -9.95 3.92
CA GLN A 568 -17.15 -9.71 3.14
C GLN A 568 -18.38 -10.30 3.84
N ILE A 569 -18.28 -11.50 4.41
CA ILE A 569 -19.36 -12.12 5.20
C ILE A 569 -19.67 -11.27 6.44
N ALA A 570 -18.64 -10.89 7.21
CA ALA A 570 -18.81 -10.05 8.39
C ALA A 570 -19.34 -8.64 8.06
N GLY A 571 -18.98 -8.08 6.89
CA GLY A 571 -19.39 -6.74 6.45
C GLY A 571 -20.78 -6.68 5.80
N MET A 572 -21.07 -7.58 4.84
CA MET A 572 -22.34 -7.59 4.10
C MET A 572 -23.40 -8.43 4.80
N ALA A 573 -23.09 -9.72 5.08
CA ALA A 573 -24.04 -10.66 5.68
C ALA A 573 -24.26 -10.42 7.18
N ASN A 574 -23.28 -9.81 7.86
CA ASN A 574 -23.32 -9.53 9.31
C ASN A 574 -23.65 -10.81 10.11
N ARG A 575 -22.79 -11.84 9.93
CA ARG A 575 -22.83 -13.13 10.64
C ARG A 575 -21.44 -13.50 11.12
N THR A 576 -21.40 -14.42 12.09
CA THR A 576 -20.16 -14.82 12.77
C THR A 576 -19.32 -15.72 11.87
N THR A 577 -18.06 -15.33 11.64
CA THR A 577 -17.10 -16.11 10.84
C THR A 577 -16.09 -16.85 11.72
N LEU A 578 -15.73 -18.07 11.31
CA LEU A 578 -14.71 -18.87 12.01
C LEU A 578 -13.28 -18.42 11.69
N VAL A 579 -13.05 -18.03 10.44
CA VAL A 579 -11.76 -17.61 9.90
C VAL A 579 -11.96 -16.32 9.12
N ASP A 580 -10.93 -15.50 9.05
CA ASP A 580 -10.99 -14.13 8.52
C ASP A 580 -9.76 -13.78 7.69
N ASN A 581 -9.82 -12.67 6.95
CA ASN A 581 -8.76 -12.30 6.00
C ASN A 581 -7.41 -11.98 6.66
N ASN A 582 -7.41 -11.52 7.93
CA ASN A 582 -6.18 -11.32 8.69
C ASN A 582 -5.66 -12.65 9.24
N THR A 583 -4.74 -13.31 8.54
CA THR A 583 -4.20 -14.63 8.88
C THR A 583 -3.23 -14.60 10.08
N TRP A 584 -3.75 -14.37 11.29
CA TRP A 584 -2.93 -14.30 12.53
C TRP A 584 -2.77 -15.64 13.25
N ASN A 585 -3.69 -16.60 13.06
CA ASN A 585 -3.63 -17.95 13.63
C ASN A 585 -3.72 -19.01 12.51
N ASN A 586 -2.55 -19.51 12.10
CA ASN A 586 -2.41 -20.44 10.97
C ASN A 586 -3.06 -21.80 11.24
N SER A 587 -2.97 -22.33 12.47
CA SER A 587 -3.49 -23.66 12.82
C SER A 587 -5.03 -23.70 12.73
N HIS A 588 -5.71 -22.59 13.04
CA HIS A 588 -7.18 -22.49 12.86
C HIS A 588 -7.59 -22.45 11.38
N ILE A 589 -6.80 -21.78 10.53
CA ILE A 589 -6.98 -21.81 9.06
C ILE A 589 -6.74 -23.23 8.52
N ALA A 590 -5.69 -23.91 9.00
CA ALA A 590 -5.38 -25.29 8.63
C ALA A 590 -6.48 -26.28 9.04
N LEU A 591 -7.16 -26.02 10.16
CA LEU A 591 -8.29 -26.81 10.64
C LEU A 591 -9.54 -26.62 9.75
N VAL A 592 -9.83 -25.40 9.28
CA VAL A 592 -10.87 -25.17 8.23
C VAL A 592 -10.45 -25.76 6.89
N GLY A 593 -9.18 -25.63 6.49
CA GLY A 593 -8.63 -26.27 5.29
C GLY A 593 -8.80 -27.80 5.34
N LYS A 594 -8.55 -28.40 6.50
CA LYS A 594 -8.76 -29.83 6.76
C LYS A 594 -10.24 -30.22 6.63
N ALA A 595 -11.16 -29.42 7.18
CA ALA A 595 -12.60 -29.66 7.03
C ALA A 595 -13.03 -29.60 5.55
N MET A 596 -12.51 -28.65 4.77
CA MET A 596 -12.82 -28.49 3.34
C MET A 596 -12.20 -29.58 2.46
N SER A 597 -11.10 -30.23 2.87
CA SER A 597 -10.36 -31.21 2.07
C SER A 597 -10.46 -32.67 2.53
N SER A 598 -11.31 -32.97 3.52
CA SER A 598 -11.51 -34.32 4.05
C SER A 598 -12.85 -34.94 3.59
N ASN A 599 -13.11 -36.20 3.95
CA ASN A 599 -14.39 -36.85 3.68
C ASN A 599 -15.52 -36.28 4.56
N GLU A 600 -16.79 -36.48 4.17
CA GLU A 600 -17.94 -35.87 4.85
C GLU A 600 -18.01 -36.23 6.34
N SER A 601 -17.64 -37.45 6.73
CA SER A 601 -17.66 -37.87 8.14
C SER A 601 -16.65 -37.11 9.00
N THR A 602 -15.38 -37.05 8.60
CA THR A 602 -14.34 -36.35 9.38
C THR A 602 -14.50 -34.83 9.29
N ALA A 603 -14.95 -34.31 8.16
CA ALA A 603 -15.33 -32.91 8.03
C ALA A 603 -16.50 -32.54 8.97
N TYR A 604 -17.50 -33.42 9.10
CA TYR A 604 -18.63 -33.22 10.01
C TYR A 604 -18.22 -33.23 11.49
N GLU A 605 -17.32 -34.13 11.91
CA GLU A 605 -16.74 -34.10 13.26
C GLU A 605 -16.05 -32.76 13.56
N ILE A 606 -15.26 -32.24 12.63
CA ILE A 606 -14.59 -30.94 12.76
C ILE A 606 -15.62 -29.80 12.81
N MET A 607 -16.57 -29.75 11.87
CA MET A 607 -17.65 -28.74 11.85
C MET A 607 -18.49 -28.76 13.14
N ARG A 608 -18.73 -29.94 13.72
CA ARG A 608 -19.44 -30.09 15.01
C ARG A 608 -18.60 -29.64 16.19
N SER A 609 -17.29 -29.85 16.21
CA SER A 609 -16.40 -29.35 17.28
C SER A 609 -16.23 -27.83 17.28
N LEU A 610 -16.54 -27.17 16.17
CA LEU A 610 -16.49 -25.72 15.98
C LEU A 610 -17.89 -25.06 15.95
N ASP A 611 -18.96 -25.80 16.29
CA ASP A 611 -20.36 -25.35 16.23
C ASP A 611 -20.76 -24.63 14.92
N VAL A 612 -20.31 -25.13 13.77
CA VAL A 612 -20.69 -24.60 12.45
C VAL A 612 -22.15 -24.89 12.12
N ASP A 613 -22.91 -23.85 11.77
CA ASP A 613 -24.29 -23.97 11.30
C ASP A 613 -24.37 -24.00 9.76
N TYR A 614 -23.58 -23.17 9.08
CA TYR A 614 -23.59 -23.00 7.63
C TYR A 614 -22.18 -23.07 7.03
N VAL A 615 -22.08 -23.58 5.81
CA VAL A 615 -20.87 -23.63 4.99
C VAL A 615 -21.11 -22.89 3.69
N LEU A 616 -20.29 -21.88 3.40
CA LEU A 616 -20.36 -21.09 2.17
C LEU A 616 -19.19 -21.46 1.25
N ILE A 617 -19.51 -21.80 0.00
CA ILE A 617 -18.54 -22.21 -1.02
C ILE A 617 -18.85 -21.44 -2.32
N ILE A 618 -17.80 -20.95 -3.00
CA ILE A 618 -17.91 -20.27 -4.29
C ILE A 618 -17.52 -21.20 -5.44
N PHE A 619 -18.44 -21.37 -6.39
CA PHE A 619 -18.37 -22.30 -7.51
C PHE A 619 -18.49 -21.57 -8.85
N GLY A 620 -17.38 -21.43 -9.58
CA GLY A 620 -17.33 -20.67 -10.82
C GLY A 620 -17.78 -21.42 -12.08
N GLY A 621 -18.12 -22.71 -11.97
CA GLY A 621 -18.14 -23.63 -13.11
C GLY A 621 -19.27 -23.43 -14.13
N VAL A 622 -20.34 -22.70 -13.78
CA VAL A 622 -21.42 -22.38 -14.73
C VAL A 622 -21.03 -21.22 -15.65
N ILE A 623 -20.52 -20.13 -15.07
CA ILE A 623 -20.19 -18.88 -15.79
C ILE A 623 -18.73 -18.81 -16.26
N GLY A 624 -17.85 -19.70 -15.80
CA GLY A 624 -16.42 -19.67 -16.10
C GLY A 624 -15.61 -18.74 -15.19
N TYR A 625 -16.04 -18.50 -13.96
CA TYR A 625 -15.32 -17.65 -13.01
C TYR A 625 -14.06 -18.37 -12.48
N SER A 626 -12.88 -17.81 -12.77
CA SER A 626 -11.59 -18.43 -12.45
C SER A 626 -11.20 -18.38 -10.97
N GLY A 627 -11.77 -17.44 -10.19
CA GLY A 627 -11.47 -17.23 -8.77
C GLY A 627 -12.22 -18.14 -7.80
N ASP A 628 -12.64 -19.33 -8.25
CA ASP A 628 -13.45 -20.25 -7.44
C ASP A 628 -12.65 -21.01 -6.37
N ASP A 629 -13.37 -21.61 -5.41
CA ASP A 629 -12.72 -22.35 -4.32
C ASP A 629 -12.06 -23.66 -4.80
N ILE A 630 -12.42 -24.17 -5.99
CA ILE A 630 -11.82 -25.38 -6.55
C ILE A 630 -10.42 -25.10 -7.08
N ASN A 631 -10.20 -23.98 -7.76
CA ASN A 631 -8.86 -23.56 -8.19
C ASN A 631 -7.98 -23.19 -6.98
N LYS A 632 -8.58 -22.73 -5.87
CA LYS A 632 -7.89 -22.46 -4.59
C LYS A 632 -7.70 -23.70 -3.70
N PHE A 633 -8.41 -24.80 -3.97
CA PHE A 633 -8.42 -26.02 -3.14
C PHE A 633 -7.01 -26.56 -2.84
N LEU A 634 -6.09 -26.50 -3.81
CA LEU A 634 -4.71 -26.96 -3.63
C LEU A 634 -3.96 -26.19 -2.52
N TRP A 635 -4.31 -24.92 -2.28
CA TRP A 635 -3.78 -24.15 -1.15
C TRP A 635 -4.40 -24.59 0.17
N MET A 636 -5.69 -24.90 0.21
CA MET A 636 -6.36 -25.46 1.40
C MET A 636 -5.67 -26.75 1.84
N VAL A 637 -5.39 -27.65 0.89
CA VAL A 637 -4.66 -28.92 1.11
C VAL A 637 -3.25 -28.66 1.65
N ARG A 638 -2.47 -27.77 1.02
CA ARG A 638 -1.08 -27.46 1.48
C ARG A 638 -1.02 -26.84 2.87
N ILE A 639 -1.97 -25.97 3.20
CA ILE A 639 -2.03 -25.32 4.52
C ILE A 639 -2.42 -26.34 5.58
N ALA A 640 -3.37 -27.23 5.29
CA ALA A 640 -3.74 -28.34 6.17
C ALA A 640 -2.62 -29.39 6.32
N GLU A 641 -1.90 -29.74 5.24
CA GLU A 641 -0.77 -30.66 5.24
C GLU A 641 0.40 -30.17 6.11
N GLY A 642 0.64 -28.85 6.16
CA GLY A 642 1.69 -28.25 6.98
C GLY A 642 1.53 -28.49 8.49
N GLU A 643 0.30 -28.41 8.99
CA GLU A 643 -0.02 -28.62 10.42
C GLU A 643 -0.45 -30.08 10.73
N HIS A 644 -1.01 -30.79 9.74
CA HIS A 644 -1.59 -32.14 9.90
C HIS A 644 -1.10 -33.17 8.84
N PRO A 645 0.22 -33.40 8.70
CA PRO A 645 0.85 -34.22 7.62
C PRO A 645 0.59 -35.74 7.70
N LYS A 646 -0.16 -36.18 8.71
CA LYS A 646 -0.57 -37.59 8.90
C LYS A 646 -1.95 -37.89 8.29
N ASP A 647 -2.81 -36.87 8.25
CA ASP A 647 -4.24 -37.03 7.93
C ASP A 647 -4.53 -36.60 6.49
N ILE A 648 -3.78 -35.63 5.97
CA ILE A 648 -3.87 -35.10 4.61
C ILE A 648 -2.49 -35.21 3.96
N ARG A 649 -2.48 -35.75 2.74
CA ARG A 649 -1.32 -35.78 1.83
C ARG A 649 -1.79 -35.56 0.40
N LEU A 650 -0.90 -35.02 -0.43
CA LEU A 650 -1.13 -34.84 -1.87
C LEU A 650 -1.09 -36.19 -2.63
N ASP A 651 -2.15 -36.99 -2.53
CA ASP A 651 -2.36 -38.16 -3.38
C ASP A 651 -2.85 -37.75 -4.78
N PHE A 652 -1.93 -37.75 -5.74
CA PHE A 652 -2.13 -37.37 -7.15
C PHE A 652 -3.05 -38.32 -7.97
N ARG A 653 -3.97 -39.08 -7.34
CA ARG A 653 -4.72 -40.18 -7.97
C ARG A 653 -6.24 -40.01 -7.93
N THR A 654 -6.76 -39.08 -8.71
CA THR A 654 -8.16 -39.09 -9.16
C THR A 654 -8.29 -38.67 -10.63
N PRO A 655 -9.12 -39.34 -11.45
CA PRO A 655 -9.38 -38.95 -12.84
C PRO A 655 -10.26 -37.66 -12.93
N PRO A 656 -10.22 -36.92 -14.05
CA PRO A 656 -10.68 -35.52 -14.11
C PRO A 656 -12.18 -35.33 -14.49
N GLY A 657 -12.73 -34.11 -14.33
CA GLY A 657 -14.18 -33.80 -14.37
C GLY A 657 -14.64 -32.51 -15.11
N PHE A 658 -15.85 -32.49 -15.74
CA PHE A 658 -16.35 -31.38 -16.59
C PHE A 658 -16.69 -30.17 -15.73
N ASP A 659 -15.84 -29.18 -15.84
CA ASP A 659 -16.10 -27.84 -15.38
C ASP A 659 -15.70 -26.90 -16.52
N ARG A 660 -16.50 -25.88 -16.80
CA ARG A 660 -16.17 -24.92 -17.88
C ARG A 660 -14.87 -24.16 -17.61
N THR A 661 -14.42 -24.10 -16.35
CA THR A 661 -13.12 -23.53 -15.98
C THR A 661 -11.94 -24.50 -16.23
N ARG A 662 -12.18 -25.83 -16.27
CA ARG A 662 -11.14 -26.88 -16.25
C ARG A 662 -11.22 -27.90 -17.42
N ASN A 663 -12.24 -27.84 -18.27
CA ASN A 663 -12.37 -28.53 -19.57
C ASN A 663 -12.18 -30.09 -19.59
N THR A 664 -12.65 -30.89 -18.62
CA THR A 664 -12.59 -32.40 -18.64
C THR A 664 -13.99 -33.07 -18.53
N GLU A 665 -14.32 -34.26 -17.95
CA GLU A 665 -15.71 -34.84 -17.96
C GLU A 665 -16.18 -35.46 -16.61
N ILE A 666 -17.26 -34.97 -15.93
CA ILE A 666 -17.45 -35.13 -14.45
C ILE A 666 -17.51 -36.60 -14.07
N GLY A 667 -16.46 -37.06 -13.37
CA GLY A 667 -16.31 -38.47 -13.00
C GLY A 667 -17.42 -39.02 -12.11
N ASN A 668 -17.85 -38.28 -11.08
CA ASN A 668 -19.01 -38.63 -10.26
C ASN A 668 -20.15 -37.62 -10.44
N LYS A 669 -21.19 -38.01 -11.17
CA LYS A 669 -22.34 -37.15 -11.51
C LYS A 669 -23.42 -37.12 -10.43
N ASP A 670 -23.54 -38.21 -9.65
CA ASP A 670 -24.57 -38.39 -8.64
C ASP A 670 -23.97 -38.34 -7.22
N ILE A 671 -23.85 -37.14 -6.66
CA ILE A 671 -23.47 -36.94 -5.24
C ILE A 671 -24.71 -36.82 -4.34
N LYS A 672 -24.62 -37.41 -3.14
CA LYS A 672 -25.65 -37.30 -2.09
C LYS A 672 -24.98 -37.04 -0.76
N PHE A 673 -25.36 -35.96 -0.10
CA PHE A 673 -24.88 -35.59 1.23
C PHE A 673 -25.64 -36.37 2.32
N LYS A 674 -24.91 -36.84 3.33
CA LYS A 674 -25.49 -37.46 4.54
C LYS A 674 -25.75 -36.40 5.61
N HIS A 675 -24.75 -35.58 5.88
CA HIS A 675 -24.66 -34.64 7.00
C HIS A 675 -24.85 -33.17 6.60
N LEU A 676 -24.83 -32.86 5.31
CA LEU A 676 -25.16 -31.53 4.77
C LEU A 676 -26.54 -31.50 4.10
N GLU A 677 -27.17 -30.32 4.09
CA GLU A 677 -28.31 -30.01 3.23
C GLU A 677 -28.08 -28.70 2.49
N GLU A 678 -28.48 -28.61 1.22
CA GLU A 678 -28.41 -27.37 0.45
C GLU A 678 -29.48 -26.40 0.95
N ALA A 679 -29.05 -25.21 1.37
CA ALA A 679 -29.93 -24.21 1.98
C ALA A 679 -30.23 -23.03 1.03
N PHE A 680 -29.24 -22.64 0.22
CA PHE A 680 -29.37 -21.62 -0.82
C PHE A 680 -28.31 -21.82 -1.91
N THR A 681 -28.66 -21.51 -3.15
CA THR A 681 -27.74 -21.41 -4.29
C THR A 681 -28.19 -20.21 -5.13
N SER A 682 -27.26 -19.33 -5.50
CA SER A 682 -27.53 -18.10 -6.25
C SER A 682 -28.01 -18.37 -7.69
N GLU A 683 -28.56 -17.35 -8.36
CA GLU A 683 -29.11 -17.47 -9.72
C GLU A 683 -28.16 -18.17 -10.71
N HIS A 684 -26.88 -17.77 -10.73
CA HIS A 684 -25.86 -18.31 -11.64
C HIS A 684 -25.01 -19.43 -11.01
N TRP A 685 -25.46 -19.96 -9.86
CA TRP A 685 -24.81 -20.98 -9.04
C TRP A 685 -23.41 -20.60 -8.54
N LEU A 686 -23.09 -19.30 -8.52
CA LEU A 686 -21.79 -18.77 -8.15
C LEU A 686 -21.51 -18.95 -6.66
N VAL A 687 -22.51 -18.69 -5.81
CA VAL A 687 -22.41 -18.89 -4.35
C VAL A 687 -23.38 -19.98 -3.93
N ARG A 688 -22.88 -20.97 -3.19
CA ARG A 688 -23.67 -22.07 -2.64
C ARG A 688 -23.52 -22.13 -1.13
N ILE A 689 -24.64 -22.18 -0.42
CA ILE A 689 -24.72 -22.20 1.03
C ILE A 689 -25.35 -23.52 1.45
N TYR A 690 -24.58 -24.32 2.16
CA TYR A 690 -25.01 -25.57 2.77
C TYR A 690 -25.24 -25.34 4.25
N LYS A 691 -26.18 -26.08 4.83
CA LYS A 691 -26.47 -26.10 6.26
C LYS A 691 -26.04 -27.43 6.85
N VAL A 692 -25.37 -27.37 7.99
CA VAL A 692 -24.91 -28.54 8.73
C VAL A 692 -26.10 -29.16 9.45
N ARG A 693 -26.37 -30.45 9.20
CA ARG A 693 -27.48 -31.14 9.86
C ARG A 693 -27.17 -31.40 11.34
N LYS A 694 -28.23 -31.37 12.15
CA LYS A 694 -28.18 -31.87 13.52
C LYS A 694 -27.90 -33.38 13.52
N LEU A 695 -27.35 -33.88 14.63
CA LEU A 695 -27.13 -35.32 14.83
C LEU A 695 -28.41 -36.11 14.54
N GLU A 696 -28.25 -37.28 13.94
CA GLU A 696 -29.38 -38.20 13.72
C GLU A 696 -30.01 -38.55 15.07
N ASN A 697 -31.35 -38.47 15.14
CA ASN A 697 -32.10 -38.66 16.39
C ASN A 697 -31.94 -40.09 16.98
N ARG A 698 -31.43 -41.03 16.18
CA ARG A 698 -31.13 -42.43 16.51
C ARG A 698 -30.03 -42.91 15.57
N GLU A 699 -29.08 -43.70 16.08
CA GLU A 699 -28.09 -44.35 15.24
C GLU A 699 -28.77 -45.45 14.38
N PRO A 700 -28.62 -45.42 13.03
CA PRO A 700 -29.07 -46.51 12.18
C PRO A 700 -28.11 -47.70 12.28
N LEU A 701 -28.64 -48.92 12.14
CA LEU A 701 -27.80 -50.12 12.02
C LEU A 701 -27.10 -50.12 10.64
N ASP A 702 -25.77 -50.15 10.64
CA ASP A 702 -24.94 -50.21 9.41
C ASP A 702 -25.24 -51.41 8.51
N HIS A 703 -25.86 -52.45 9.08
CA HIS A 703 -26.30 -53.64 8.37
C HIS A 703 -27.82 -53.79 8.45
N LYS A 704 -28.43 -54.26 7.37
CA LYS A 704 -29.83 -54.71 7.42
C LYS A 704 -29.94 -55.85 8.43
N ILE A 705 -30.92 -55.73 9.34
CA ILE A 705 -31.33 -56.84 10.22
C ILE A 705 -31.57 -58.08 9.34
N ARG A 706 -30.98 -59.22 9.73
CA ARG A 706 -30.99 -60.48 8.97
C ARG A 706 -32.42 -60.94 8.67
N SER A 707 -32.94 -60.55 7.51
CA SER A 707 -34.29 -60.91 7.08
C SER A 707 -34.31 -62.33 6.47
N SER A 708 -34.91 -63.28 7.17
CA SER A 708 -35.47 -64.46 6.49
C SER A 708 -36.60 -64.00 5.56
N SER A 709 -36.60 -64.47 4.32
CA SER A 709 -37.60 -64.11 3.31
C SER A 709 -39.01 -64.59 3.70
N VAL A 710 -39.81 -63.71 4.29
CA VAL A 710 -41.25 -63.94 4.50
C VAL A 710 -42.01 -63.46 3.26
N ASN A 711 -42.12 -64.35 2.28
CA ASN A 711 -42.96 -64.12 1.11
C ASN A 711 -44.41 -64.53 1.44
N ASN A 712 -45.20 -63.63 2.03
CA ASN A 712 -46.65 -63.54 1.81
C ASN A 712 -47.30 -62.33 2.50
N LYS A 713 -48.20 -61.66 1.78
CA LYS A 713 -49.06 -60.59 2.31
C LYS A 713 -50.23 -61.19 3.12
N HIS A 714 -50.06 -61.37 4.43
CA HIS A 714 -51.18 -61.34 5.38
C HIS A 714 -50.67 -60.85 6.75
N LEU A 715 -51.40 -59.92 7.38
CA LEU A 715 -51.08 -59.45 8.74
C LEU A 715 -51.20 -60.63 9.72
N PHE A 716 -50.08 -61.05 10.31
CA PHE A 716 -50.08 -62.05 11.37
C PHE A 716 -49.74 -61.41 12.71
N SER A 717 -50.76 -61.15 13.53
CA SER A 717 -50.57 -60.67 14.91
C SER A 717 -50.12 -61.83 15.80
N SER A 718 -48.82 -61.92 16.06
CA SER A 718 -48.23 -62.91 16.95
C SER A 718 -48.37 -62.51 18.43
N ASN A 719 -49.60 -62.56 18.95
CA ASN A 719 -49.82 -62.58 20.40
C ASN A 719 -51.03 -63.48 20.75
N LYS A 720 -50.82 -64.80 20.65
CA LYS A 720 -51.78 -65.81 21.10
C LYS A 720 -51.13 -66.62 22.23
N LEU A 721 -51.49 -66.29 23.46
CA LEU A 721 -51.02 -66.95 24.69
C LEU A 721 -51.40 -68.44 24.68
N HIS A 722 -50.41 -69.32 24.47
CA HIS A 722 -50.59 -70.76 24.63
C HIS A 722 -50.39 -71.17 26.10
N LEU A 723 -51.48 -71.43 26.82
CA LEU A 723 -51.41 -72.10 28.12
C LEU A 723 -50.80 -73.51 27.94
N LYS A 724 -49.59 -73.73 28.45
CA LYS A 724 -49.05 -75.09 28.64
C LYS A 724 -49.61 -75.69 29.93
N ARG A 725 -50.52 -76.65 29.79
CA ARG A 725 -50.90 -77.57 30.87
C ARG A 725 -49.66 -78.35 31.32
N GLY A 726 -49.32 -78.28 32.60
CA GLY A 726 -48.21 -79.05 33.17
C GLY A 726 -48.50 -80.55 33.21
N LYS A 727 -47.47 -81.36 32.97
CA LYS A 727 -47.41 -82.77 33.42
C LYS A 727 -46.13 -82.98 34.21
N LYS A 728 -46.30 -83.61 35.37
CA LYS A 728 -45.23 -83.95 36.33
C LYS A 728 -44.20 -84.89 35.70
N LEU A 729 -42.94 -84.73 36.09
CA LEU A 729 -42.02 -85.85 36.27
C LEU A 729 -41.49 -85.83 37.71
N SER A 730 -41.29 -87.01 38.27
CA SER A 730 -41.07 -87.23 39.70
C SER A 730 -39.60 -87.13 40.10
N LYS A 731 -39.36 -86.78 41.37
CA LYS A 731 -38.07 -86.91 42.06
C LYS A 731 -37.48 -88.32 41.88
N LYS A 732 -36.17 -88.40 41.67
CA LYS A 732 -35.24 -88.64 42.79
C LYS A 732 -33.89 -87.97 42.53
#